data_AF-A0A098G449-F1
#
_entry.id   AF-A0A098G449-F1
#
_cell.length_a   1.000
_cell.length_b   1.000
_cell.length_c   1.000
_cell.angle_alpha   90.00
_cell.angle_beta   90.00
_cell.angle_gamma   90.00
#
_symmetry.space_group_name_H-M   'P 1'
#
loop_
_entity.id
_entity.type
_entity.pdbx_description
1 polymer ?
#
loop_
_entity_poly.entity_id
_entity_poly.type
_entity_poly.pdbx_seq_one_letter_code
_entity_poly.pdbx_strand_id
1 'polypeptide(L)'
;MEGKIEKPFTLTMLGTLTDFTPELKEAPKAIPYTKGAKVKDYPKGELLSLISFLIKTLTPVTTAKVDSKNPYPYQAEETTVINGPKTDGSNVGEKIGLGLAAVLKAIARGQIQINIIAHSRGAVESILIAHELQNIQTIIAMCSTFEDVLKKLAEQQTKRQKGTPTNNTPDIIEPLKSQINLIPKEEQEQWFNQLKTNIASASINFFGIDPVPGDCFPITWYDERFFILPEIIKNTELIYYANERSDWGFTPICPDVVSKEKQNFVRYSMPGHHGTGSSGNNGSQQGIIVSADGYKTTHVQKLLLYKIINFLSKHHVEFNDGTLLFHQHTALGRKYLSIDGEAKTIDVTTLDFPTILRTIYAAIAKNQLGYDAYNSTHYSYMGLAKQRKTLLKGHVYGLFNDIFTTYSGYVNEEHASLMQTHFFKIFGLNAKKRNPAEMIINASLVLKENIKKIADKDVSILDSEVTRKNVLETFCIVIRQVSQQYLTDDWCSTEKQKEKETLYQAIIDFLTQFKELSESDNLIIRQFVTELLLLSFTSINHTLVLRAHDLKKDFNCLQEPIDNHLTHFFSALLMQLNHIENSPSVILDEIINAEEYKILPNYPPAIKITHIYKKLTGKGLDKYSIEQLTKSYEEQYANTIEDFAKLYQQIQTFIYDLAALRSVIPSEKIEVHELNLLKQANGLIATAAERFYKDRPQELPPIAERGSFIQLAEQHAIEHFGVIDRRKRSENTNAEASSVFSGTFSFFWNPISRLVYGAPVTVSNNGEVTNKEDTSSPTTSTVT
;
A
#
# COMPACT_ATOMS: atom_id res chain seq x y z
N MET A 1 -30.16 6.02 32.94
CA MET A 1 -30.19 6.90 31.75
C MET A 1 -29.74 6.06 30.58
N GLU A 2 -30.68 5.46 29.86
CA GLU A 2 -30.37 4.82 28.57
C GLU A 2 -30.05 5.93 27.59
N GLY A 3 -28.79 5.99 27.15
CA GLY A 3 -28.34 6.98 26.17
C GLY A 3 -29.16 6.82 24.89
N LYS A 4 -29.78 7.89 24.43
CA LYS A 4 -30.49 7.96 23.16
C LYS A 4 -29.49 7.57 22.06
N ILE A 5 -29.60 6.35 21.52
CA ILE A 5 -28.71 5.89 20.45
C ILE A 5 -28.89 6.84 19.27
N GLU A 6 -27.82 7.56 18.93
CA GLU A 6 -27.83 8.48 17.79
C GLU A 6 -27.93 7.68 16.49
N LYS A 7 -28.90 8.04 15.64
CA LYS A 7 -29.11 7.36 14.36
C LYS A 7 -27.99 7.75 13.37
N PRO A 8 -27.24 6.79 12.81
CA PRO A 8 -26.22 7.11 11.81
C PRO A 8 -26.83 7.44 10.44
N PHE A 9 -26.03 8.03 9.57
CA PHE A 9 -26.33 8.23 8.15
C PHE A 9 -25.19 7.68 7.31
N THR A 10 -25.48 6.98 6.21
CA THR A 10 -24.46 6.40 5.32
C THR A 10 -24.49 7.02 3.92
N LEU A 11 -23.42 7.72 3.56
CA LEU A 11 -23.16 8.20 2.21
C LEU A 11 -22.33 7.17 1.43
N THR A 12 -22.76 6.86 0.20
CA THR A 12 -22.03 5.99 -0.72
C THR A 12 -21.56 6.77 -1.93
N MET A 13 -20.25 6.82 -2.15
CA MET A 13 -19.62 7.51 -3.29
C MET A 13 -19.04 6.48 -4.27
N LEU A 14 -19.70 6.27 -5.40
CA LEU A 14 -19.26 5.29 -6.41
C LEU A 14 -18.04 5.77 -7.20
N GLY A 15 -17.27 4.83 -7.75
CA GLY A 15 -16.06 5.12 -8.53
C GLY A 15 -16.35 5.62 -9.94
N THR A 16 -15.34 6.12 -10.65
CA THR A 16 -15.46 6.64 -12.02
C THR A 16 -16.29 5.73 -12.93
N LEU A 17 -17.25 6.32 -13.66
CA LEU A 17 -18.19 5.62 -14.57
C LEU A 17 -18.94 4.44 -13.93
N THR A 18 -19.15 4.47 -12.61
CA THR A 18 -19.92 3.43 -11.91
C THR A 18 -21.31 3.95 -11.57
N ASP A 19 -22.32 3.24 -12.06
CA ASP A 19 -23.73 3.48 -11.76
C ASP A 19 -24.22 2.52 -10.67
N PHE A 20 -25.18 2.99 -9.87
CA PHE A 20 -25.87 2.18 -8.87
C PHE A 20 -26.51 0.94 -9.51
N THR A 21 -25.98 -0.24 -9.17
CA THR A 21 -26.37 -1.55 -9.74
C THR A 21 -26.39 -2.63 -8.66
N PRO A 22 -27.39 -2.61 -7.75
CA PRO A 22 -27.48 -3.54 -6.63
C PRO A 22 -27.91 -4.96 -7.04
N GLU A 23 -28.37 -5.17 -8.27
CA GLU A 23 -29.02 -6.41 -8.69
C GLU A 23 -28.06 -7.61 -8.73
N LEU A 24 -28.51 -8.72 -8.16
CA LEU A 24 -27.82 -10.01 -8.21
C LEU A 24 -28.39 -10.83 -9.37
N LYS A 25 -27.54 -11.54 -10.12
CA LYS A 25 -28.07 -12.44 -11.16
C LYS A 25 -28.80 -13.62 -10.53
N GLU A 26 -30.05 -13.81 -10.91
CA GLU A 26 -30.93 -14.86 -10.38
C GLU A 26 -30.68 -16.24 -10.99
N ALA A 27 -30.20 -16.30 -12.24
CA ALA A 27 -29.96 -17.55 -12.94
C ALA A 27 -28.53 -18.08 -12.73
N PRO A 28 -28.33 -19.39 -12.54
CA PRO A 28 -27.01 -19.99 -12.53
C PRO A 28 -26.32 -19.76 -13.87
N LYS A 29 -25.02 -19.46 -13.81
CA LYS A 29 -24.21 -19.38 -15.02
C LYS A 29 -24.11 -20.77 -15.67
N ALA A 30 -24.51 -20.88 -16.94
CA ALA A 30 -24.55 -22.14 -17.66
C ALA A 30 -23.18 -22.83 -17.81
N ILE A 31 -22.08 -22.06 -17.94
CA ILE A 31 -20.72 -22.58 -18.11
C ILE A 31 -19.75 -21.74 -17.26
N PRO A 32 -18.81 -22.33 -16.50
CA PRO A 32 -17.73 -21.60 -15.82
C PRO A 32 -16.94 -20.72 -16.80
N TYR A 33 -16.37 -19.63 -16.31
CA TYR A 33 -15.44 -18.85 -17.14
C TYR A 33 -14.16 -19.63 -17.34
N THR A 34 -13.75 -19.81 -18.59
CA THR A 34 -12.43 -20.34 -18.97
C THR A 34 -11.50 -19.20 -19.34
N LYS A 35 -10.20 -19.45 -19.31
CA LYS A 35 -9.19 -18.49 -19.78
C LYS A 35 -9.51 -18.01 -21.21
N GLY A 36 -9.43 -16.70 -21.43
CA GLY A 36 -9.73 -16.04 -22.71
C GLY A 36 -11.20 -15.63 -22.90
N ALA A 37 -12.13 -16.09 -22.05
CA ALA A 37 -13.52 -15.68 -22.14
C ALA A 37 -13.70 -14.19 -21.79
N LYS A 38 -14.64 -13.52 -22.46
CA LYS A 38 -15.02 -12.13 -22.16
C LYS A 38 -16.09 -12.06 -21.06
N VAL A 39 -15.99 -11.04 -20.22
CA VAL A 39 -16.85 -10.74 -19.07
C VAL A 39 -17.05 -9.24 -18.98
N LYS A 40 -18.30 -8.80 -18.78
CA LYS A 40 -18.64 -7.37 -18.68
C LYS A 40 -19.66 -7.06 -17.59
N ASP A 41 -20.23 -8.08 -16.98
CA ASP A 41 -21.32 -7.99 -16.01
C ASP A 41 -20.82 -7.94 -14.56
N TYR A 42 -21.65 -7.38 -13.69
CA TYR A 42 -21.57 -7.52 -12.24
C TYR A 42 -22.49 -8.68 -11.80
N PRO A 43 -22.10 -9.97 -11.95
CA PRO A 43 -23.01 -11.08 -11.68
C PRO A 43 -23.48 -11.15 -10.21
N LYS A 44 -22.80 -10.44 -9.32
CA LYS A 44 -23.05 -10.39 -7.88
C LYS A 44 -23.38 -8.97 -7.39
N GLY A 45 -23.88 -8.12 -8.28
CA GLY A 45 -24.07 -6.69 -8.02
C GLY A 45 -22.73 -5.95 -7.92
N GLU A 46 -22.79 -4.64 -8.10
CA GLU A 46 -21.68 -3.76 -7.72
C GLU A 46 -21.63 -3.69 -6.18
N LEU A 47 -20.44 -3.84 -5.61
CA LEU A 47 -20.23 -4.06 -4.17
C LEU A 47 -20.89 -2.98 -3.30
N LEU A 48 -20.61 -1.70 -3.58
CA LEU A 48 -21.11 -0.61 -2.75
C LEU A 48 -22.62 -0.45 -2.92
N SER A 49 -23.12 -0.57 -4.15
CA SER A 49 -24.54 -0.57 -4.48
C SER A 49 -25.31 -1.64 -3.70
N LEU A 50 -24.78 -2.87 -3.67
CA LEU A 50 -25.37 -3.98 -2.92
C LEU A 50 -25.43 -3.68 -1.41
N ILE A 51 -24.36 -3.11 -0.84
CA ILE A 51 -24.32 -2.76 0.58
C ILE A 51 -25.34 -1.67 0.90
N SER A 52 -25.42 -0.60 0.10
CA SER A 52 -26.38 0.49 0.31
C SER A 52 -27.82 -0.02 0.22
N PHE A 53 -28.09 -0.97 -0.68
CA PHE A 53 -29.39 -1.61 -0.82
C PHE A 53 -29.78 -2.46 0.42
N LEU A 54 -28.78 -3.02 1.12
CA LEU A 54 -29.02 -3.81 2.34
C LEU A 54 -29.26 -2.96 3.59
N ILE A 55 -28.92 -1.67 3.58
CA ILE A 55 -29.18 -0.80 4.73
C ILE A 55 -30.68 -0.71 4.97
N LYS A 56 -31.09 -0.91 6.21
CA LYS A 56 -32.49 -0.85 6.61
C LYS A 56 -32.97 0.60 6.58
N THR A 57 -34.13 0.81 5.96
CA THR A 57 -34.74 2.13 5.79
C THR A 57 -36.13 2.13 6.42
N LEU A 58 -36.48 3.21 7.12
CA LEU A 58 -37.78 3.34 7.78
C LEU A 58 -38.90 3.68 6.80
N THR A 59 -38.57 4.35 5.71
CA THR A 59 -39.51 4.76 4.66
C THR A 59 -39.11 4.15 3.32
N PRO A 60 -40.08 3.94 2.40
CA PRO A 60 -39.79 3.42 1.07
C PRO A 60 -38.75 4.29 0.36
N VAL A 61 -37.73 3.65 -0.18
CA VAL A 61 -36.60 4.33 -0.81
C VAL A 61 -37.06 5.03 -2.08
N THR A 62 -36.60 6.26 -2.28
CA THR A 62 -36.78 6.95 -3.56
C THR A 62 -35.72 6.46 -4.54
N THR A 63 -36.10 5.61 -5.47
CA THR A 63 -35.26 5.21 -6.62
C THR A 63 -35.66 6.04 -7.84
N ALA A 64 -34.73 6.81 -8.40
CA ALA A 64 -34.98 7.63 -9.58
C ALA A 64 -34.10 7.18 -10.75
N LYS A 65 -34.63 7.24 -11.99
CA LYS A 65 -33.76 7.41 -13.15
C LYS A 65 -33.07 8.76 -12.95
N VAL A 66 -31.75 8.75 -12.78
CA VAL A 66 -30.97 9.96 -12.50
C VAL A 66 -31.29 11.04 -13.52
N ASP A 67 -31.83 12.17 -13.06
CA ASP A 67 -32.09 13.36 -13.86
C ASP A 67 -31.73 14.63 -13.07
N SER A 68 -31.94 15.81 -13.65
CA SER A 68 -31.56 17.07 -13.02
C SER A 68 -32.35 17.41 -11.76
N LYS A 69 -33.50 16.75 -11.49
CA LYS A 69 -34.34 17.01 -10.32
C LYS A 69 -34.01 16.09 -9.14
N ASN A 70 -33.63 14.84 -9.41
CA ASN A 70 -33.10 13.95 -8.39
C ASN A 70 -31.79 13.31 -8.84
N PRO A 71 -30.63 13.87 -8.42
CA PRO A 71 -29.33 13.37 -8.83
C PRO A 71 -28.90 12.12 -8.05
N TYR A 72 -29.72 11.66 -7.08
CA TYR A 72 -29.44 10.52 -6.24
C TYR A 72 -30.13 9.27 -6.81
N PRO A 73 -29.40 8.26 -7.32
CA PRO A 73 -30.00 7.00 -7.80
C PRO A 73 -30.75 6.22 -6.70
N TYR A 74 -30.34 6.39 -5.44
CA TYR A 74 -30.91 5.72 -4.28
C TYR A 74 -30.80 6.64 -3.05
N GLN A 75 -31.95 7.00 -2.47
CA GLN A 75 -32.01 7.95 -1.35
C GLN A 75 -33.10 7.58 -0.34
N ALA A 76 -32.72 7.55 0.94
CA ALA A 76 -33.56 7.45 2.12
C ALA A 76 -33.00 8.33 3.27
N GLU A 77 -33.66 8.34 4.44
CA GLU A 77 -33.14 9.10 5.59
C GLU A 77 -31.82 8.53 6.12
N GLU A 78 -31.64 7.21 6.04
CA GLU A 78 -30.49 6.48 6.57
C GLU A 78 -29.33 6.38 5.57
N THR A 79 -29.60 6.52 4.27
CA THR A 79 -28.56 6.36 3.25
C THR A 79 -28.82 7.14 1.96
N THR A 80 -27.73 7.58 1.33
CA THR A 80 -27.73 8.17 -0.01
C THR A 80 -26.59 7.59 -0.83
N VAL A 81 -26.87 7.26 -2.10
CA VAL A 81 -25.88 6.85 -3.09
C VAL A 81 -25.67 7.95 -4.11
N ILE A 82 -24.42 8.15 -4.52
CA ILE A 82 -24.02 9.06 -5.59
C ILE A 82 -23.26 8.26 -6.65
N ASN A 83 -23.75 8.31 -7.90
CA ASN A 83 -23.06 7.72 -9.05
C ASN A 83 -21.71 8.38 -9.27
N GLY A 84 -20.79 7.60 -9.81
CA GLY A 84 -19.43 8.05 -10.07
C GLY A 84 -19.30 9.23 -11.01
N PRO A 85 -18.17 9.95 -10.95
CA PRO A 85 -17.87 10.99 -11.91
C PRO A 85 -17.52 10.43 -13.29
N LYS A 86 -17.50 11.32 -14.28
CA LYS A 86 -17.01 11.03 -15.64
C LYS A 86 -15.50 10.75 -15.61
N THR A 87 -15.01 10.04 -16.62
CA THR A 87 -13.58 9.68 -16.75
C THR A 87 -12.65 10.88 -16.73
N ASP A 88 -13.05 11.99 -17.34
CA ASP A 88 -12.28 13.23 -17.41
C ASP A 88 -12.27 14.03 -16.10
N GLY A 89 -13.04 13.60 -15.09
CA GLY A 89 -13.16 14.29 -13.81
C GLY A 89 -13.89 15.64 -13.88
N SER A 90 -14.49 16.00 -15.02
CA SER A 90 -15.12 17.31 -15.25
C SER A 90 -16.23 17.65 -14.26
N ASN A 91 -16.86 16.63 -13.67
CA ASN A 91 -17.96 16.78 -12.73
C ASN A 91 -17.65 16.29 -11.30
N VAL A 92 -16.38 16.12 -10.91
CA VAL A 92 -16.06 15.75 -9.52
C VAL A 92 -16.54 16.81 -8.51
N GLY A 93 -16.49 18.10 -8.86
CA GLY A 93 -17.04 19.17 -8.01
C GLY A 93 -18.55 19.06 -7.79
N GLU A 94 -19.29 18.64 -8.83
CA GLU A 94 -20.72 18.31 -8.72
C GLU A 94 -20.93 17.17 -7.71
N LYS A 95 -20.21 16.05 -7.84
CA LYS A 95 -20.36 14.88 -6.95
C LYS A 95 -20.05 15.21 -5.50
N ILE A 96 -18.99 15.99 -5.25
CA ILE A 96 -18.63 16.47 -3.92
C ILE A 96 -19.76 17.36 -3.35
N GLY A 97 -20.27 18.31 -4.13
CA GLY A 97 -21.36 19.20 -3.68
C GLY A 97 -22.65 18.44 -3.38
N LEU A 98 -23.00 17.44 -4.19
CA LEU A 98 -24.14 16.54 -3.94
C LEU A 98 -23.98 15.74 -2.65
N GLY A 99 -22.78 15.19 -2.40
CA GLY A 99 -22.47 14.41 -1.20
C GLY A 99 -22.50 15.27 0.06
N LEU A 100 -21.91 16.46 -0.01
CA LEU A 100 -21.93 17.43 1.07
C LEU A 100 -23.36 17.89 1.39
N ALA A 101 -24.19 18.16 0.38
CA ALA A 101 -25.60 18.50 0.58
C ALA A 101 -26.38 17.38 1.28
N ALA A 102 -26.16 16.12 0.91
CA ALA A 102 -26.80 14.97 1.55
C ALA A 102 -26.41 14.85 3.04
N VAL A 103 -25.11 15.02 3.33
CA VAL A 103 -24.58 14.99 4.70
C VAL A 103 -25.12 16.14 5.55
N LEU A 104 -25.14 17.37 5.04
CA LEU A 104 -25.69 18.52 5.79
C LEU A 104 -27.19 18.36 6.06
N LYS A 105 -27.96 17.82 5.11
CA LYS A 105 -29.37 17.47 5.33
C LYS A 105 -29.53 16.41 6.43
N ALA A 106 -28.66 15.41 6.50
CA ALA A 106 -28.67 14.41 7.56
C ALA A 106 -28.34 15.00 8.94
N ILE A 107 -27.31 15.84 9.01
CA ILE A 107 -26.90 16.52 10.25
C ILE A 107 -28.01 17.44 10.76
N ALA A 108 -28.72 18.17 9.88
CA ALA A 108 -29.87 18.97 10.28
C ALA A 108 -30.98 18.11 10.94
N ARG A 109 -31.18 16.86 10.49
CA ARG A 109 -32.09 15.91 11.13
C ARG A 109 -31.59 15.32 12.46
N GLY A 110 -30.36 15.65 12.87
CA GLY A 110 -29.73 15.14 14.10
C GLY A 110 -28.91 13.86 13.91
N GLN A 111 -28.67 13.43 12.66
CA GLN A 111 -27.79 12.30 12.35
C GLN A 111 -26.33 12.80 12.34
N ILE A 112 -25.66 12.75 13.49
CA ILE A 112 -24.31 13.32 13.65
C ILE A 112 -23.17 12.32 13.40
N GLN A 113 -23.48 11.02 13.36
CA GLN A 113 -22.53 9.97 12.98
C GLN A 113 -22.67 9.66 11.49
N ILE A 114 -21.73 10.15 10.69
CA ILE A 114 -21.73 10.01 9.24
C ILE A 114 -20.79 8.88 8.85
N ASN A 115 -21.31 7.86 8.18
CA ASN A 115 -20.50 6.81 7.58
C ASN A 115 -20.34 7.11 6.09
N ILE A 116 -19.13 7.01 5.56
CA ILE A 116 -18.86 7.15 4.14
C ILE A 116 -18.21 5.86 3.64
N ILE A 117 -18.82 5.22 2.64
CA ILE A 117 -18.24 4.10 1.91
C ILE A 117 -17.98 4.52 0.46
N ALA A 118 -16.78 4.27 -0.04
CA ALA A 118 -16.39 4.82 -1.34
C ALA A 118 -15.34 3.99 -2.08
N HIS A 119 -15.31 4.11 -3.40
CA HIS A 119 -14.34 3.45 -4.27
C HIS A 119 -13.73 4.42 -5.28
N SER A 120 -12.46 4.22 -5.63
CA SER A 120 -11.79 4.94 -6.71
C SER A 120 -11.80 6.47 -6.50
N ARG A 121 -12.19 7.22 -7.52
CA ARG A 121 -12.42 8.68 -7.47
C ARG A 121 -13.39 9.08 -6.37
N GLY A 122 -14.44 8.29 -6.12
CA GLY A 122 -15.40 8.53 -5.04
C GLY A 122 -14.75 8.53 -3.65
N ALA A 123 -13.69 7.75 -3.45
CA ALA A 123 -12.92 7.77 -2.20
C ALA A 123 -12.10 9.06 -2.05
N VAL A 124 -11.57 9.61 -3.15
CA VAL A 124 -10.90 10.92 -3.14
C VAL A 124 -11.88 12.06 -2.92
N GLU A 125 -13.04 12.02 -3.58
CA GLU A 125 -14.15 12.96 -3.35
C GLU A 125 -14.60 12.95 -1.89
N SER A 126 -14.67 11.77 -1.26
CA SER A 126 -15.03 11.61 0.16
C SER A 126 -14.04 12.30 1.12
N ILE A 127 -12.75 12.28 0.80
CA ILE A 127 -11.74 13.01 1.57
C ILE A 127 -12.02 14.52 1.49
N LEU A 128 -12.33 15.04 0.31
CA LEU A 128 -12.68 16.45 0.17
C LEU A 128 -14.01 16.80 0.85
N ILE A 129 -15.02 15.94 0.79
CA ILE A 129 -16.28 16.11 1.54
C ILE A 129 -15.97 16.27 3.04
N ALA A 130 -15.08 15.43 3.59
CA ALA A 130 -14.69 15.52 4.99
C ALA A 130 -13.99 16.85 5.34
N HIS A 131 -13.10 17.33 4.46
CA HIS A 131 -12.45 18.65 4.64
C HIS A 131 -13.48 19.79 4.61
N GLU A 132 -14.39 19.78 3.65
CA GLU A 132 -15.41 20.83 3.58
C GLU A 132 -16.38 20.77 4.76
N LEU A 133 -16.75 19.58 5.23
CA LEU A 133 -17.59 19.45 6.41
C LEU A 133 -16.91 20.02 7.66
N GLN A 134 -15.61 19.77 7.86
CA GLN A 134 -14.84 20.36 8.96
C GLN A 134 -14.72 21.90 8.83
N ASN A 135 -14.60 22.42 7.60
CA ASN A 135 -14.62 23.87 7.37
C ASN A 135 -15.99 24.45 7.76
N ILE A 136 -17.08 23.82 7.34
CA ILE A 136 -18.44 24.25 7.68
C ILE A 136 -18.64 24.24 9.20
N GLN A 137 -18.22 23.16 9.88
CA GLN A 137 -18.27 23.05 11.35
C GLN A 137 -17.59 24.24 12.04
N THR A 138 -16.51 24.76 11.46
CA THR A 138 -15.76 25.91 12.00
C THR A 138 -16.43 27.25 11.70
N ILE A 139 -16.88 27.47 10.46
CA ILE A 139 -17.38 28.78 10.02
C ILE A 139 -18.84 29.03 10.44
N ILE A 140 -19.67 27.98 10.54
CA ILE A 140 -21.12 28.10 10.76
C ILE A 140 -21.46 28.78 12.09
N ALA A 141 -20.59 28.65 13.10
CA ALA A 141 -20.74 29.34 14.38
C ALA A 141 -20.79 30.88 14.22
N MET A 142 -20.07 31.41 13.22
CA MET A 142 -19.92 32.86 12.96
C MET A 142 -20.93 33.40 11.94
N CYS A 143 -21.79 32.56 11.38
CA CYS A 143 -22.73 32.91 10.32
C CYS A 143 -24.17 32.98 10.84
N SER A 144 -24.96 33.90 10.28
CA SER A 144 -26.39 34.05 10.59
C SER A 144 -27.28 33.31 9.60
N THR A 145 -26.81 33.11 8.37
CA THR A 145 -27.51 32.39 7.30
C THR A 145 -26.61 31.35 6.64
N PHE A 146 -27.19 30.41 5.89
CA PHE A 146 -26.41 29.46 5.09
C PHE A 146 -25.75 30.14 3.89
N GLU A 147 -26.34 31.20 3.34
CA GLU A 147 -25.74 32.04 2.30
C GLU A 147 -24.40 32.64 2.76
N ASP A 148 -24.30 33.07 4.02
CA ASP A 148 -23.04 33.56 4.58
C ASP A 148 -21.97 32.46 4.66
N VAL A 149 -22.38 31.23 4.97
CA VAL A 149 -21.51 30.04 4.97
C VAL A 149 -21.01 29.79 3.54
N LEU A 150 -21.91 29.76 2.56
CA LEU A 150 -21.57 29.56 1.14
C LEU A 150 -20.61 30.63 0.63
N LYS A 151 -20.82 31.90 1.00
CA LYS A 151 -19.90 33.00 0.65
C LYS A 151 -18.50 32.76 1.18
N LYS A 152 -18.37 32.39 2.47
CA LYS A 152 -17.06 32.07 3.08
C LYS A 152 -16.39 30.87 2.42
N LEU A 153 -17.16 29.83 2.08
CA LEU A 153 -16.62 28.66 1.35
C LEU A 153 -16.15 29.04 -0.05
N ALA A 154 -16.88 29.87 -0.78
CA ALA A 154 -16.49 30.37 -2.11
C ALA A 154 -15.20 31.20 -2.05
N GLU A 155 -15.04 32.05 -1.03
CA GLU A 155 -13.81 32.79 -0.76
C GLU A 155 -12.64 31.83 -0.48
N GLN A 156 -12.85 30.78 0.32
CA GLN A 156 -11.84 29.75 0.58
C GLN A 156 -11.46 28.97 -0.68
N GLN A 157 -12.43 28.55 -1.50
CA GLN A 157 -12.17 27.83 -2.74
C GLN A 157 -11.38 28.71 -3.73
N THR A 158 -11.78 29.97 -3.89
CA THR A 158 -11.06 30.94 -4.74
C THR A 158 -9.61 31.11 -4.27
N LYS A 159 -9.39 31.19 -2.95
CA LYS A 159 -8.04 31.27 -2.37
C LYS A 159 -7.22 30.01 -2.66
N ARG A 160 -7.82 28.82 -2.56
CA ARG A 160 -7.15 27.53 -2.84
C ARG A 160 -6.77 27.38 -4.31
N GLN A 161 -7.64 27.81 -5.23
CA GLN A 161 -7.39 27.75 -6.68
C GLN A 161 -6.27 28.70 -7.12
N LYS A 162 -6.09 29.84 -6.42
CA LYS A 162 -5.02 30.81 -6.68
C LYS A 162 -3.73 30.55 -5.89
N GLY A 163 -3.73 29.58 -4.98
CA GLY A 163 -2.59 29.26 -4.12
C GLY A 163 -1.52 28.43 -4.83
N THR A 164 -0.35 28.33 -4.20
CA THR A 164 0.75 27.44 -4.63
C THR A 164 0.91 26.32 -3.61
N PRO A 165 0.90 25.03 -4.03
CA PRO A 165 0.69 24.55 -5.39
C PRO A 165 -0.75 24.76 -5.88
N THR A 166 -0.91 24.90 -7.19
CA THR A 166 -2.21 25.15 -7.83
C THR A 166 -3.13 23.96 -7.63
N ASN A 167 -4.23 24.15 -6.87
CA ASN A 167 -5.31 23.17 -6.79
C ASN A 167 -6.31 23.44 -7.91
N ASN A 168 -6.70 22.41 -8.65
CA ASN A 168 -7.65 22.55 -9.76
C ASN A 168 -8.95 21.79 -9.53
N THR A 169 -9.30 21.55 -8.26
CA THR A 169 -10.61 21.04 -7.86
C THR A 169 -11.72 21.91 -8.49
N PRO A 170 -12.62 21.31 -9.30
CA PRO A 170 -13.76 22.00 -9.88
C PRO A 170 -14.70 22.62 -8.82
N ASP A 171 -15.62 23.47 -9.28
CA ASP A 171 -16.55 24.16 -8.38
C ASP A 171 -17.43 23.19 -7.59
N ILE A 172 -17.39 23.31 -6.26
CA ILE A 172 -18.17 22.52 -5.30
C ILE A 172 -19.37 23.34 -4.79
N ILE A 173 -19.24 24.68 -4.77
CA ILE A 173 -20.15 25.57 -4.05
C ILE A 173 -21.46 25.76 -4.81
N GLU A 174 -21.44 25.95 -6.12
CA GLU A 174 -22.68 26.09 -6.91
C GLU A 174 -23.54 24.81 -6.92
N PRO A 175 -22.98 23.59 -7.09
CA PRO A 175 -23.74 22.36 -6.92
C PRO A 175 -24.35 22.21 -5.52
N LEU A 176 -23.58 22.51 -4.47
CA LEU A 176 -24.06 22.50 -3.08
C LEU A 176 -25.24 23.47 -2.90
N LYS A 177 -25.05 24.73 -3.29
CA LYS A 177 -26.07 25.78 -3.22
C LYS A 177 -27.35 25.39 -3.95
N SER A 178 -27.22 24.82 -5.15
CA SER A 178 -28.36 24.34 -5.95
C SER A 178 -29.18 23.29 -5.19
N GLN A 179 -28.53 22.35 -4.49
CA GLN A 179 -29.22 21.31 -3.73
C GLN A 179 -29.85 21.80 -2.42
N ILE A 180 -29.27 22.81 -1.78
CA ILE A 180 -29.83 23.41 -0.56
C ILE A 180 -31.02 24.32 -0.89
N ASN A 181 -30.99 25.02 -2.03
CA ASN A 181 -32.10 25.84 -2.51
C ASN A 181 -33.37 25.06 -2.88
N LEU A 182 -33.29 23.71 -2.93
CA LEU A 182 -34.47 22.85 -3.06
C LEU A 182 -35.28 22.76 -1.75
N ILE A 183 -34.72 23.16 -0.62
CA ILE A 183 -35.45 23.26 0.64
C ILE A 183 -36.43 24.45 0.54
N PRO A 184 -37.72 24.28 0.87
CA PRO A 184 -38.71 25.35 0.84
C PRO A 184 -38.24 26.58 1.64
N LYS A 185 -38.47 27.79 1.11
CA LYS A 185 -37.93 29.03 1.70
C LYS A 185 -38.39 29.22 3.15
N GLU A 186 -39.62 28.84 3.43
CA GLU A 186 -40.25 28.84 4.74
C GLU A 186 -39.59 27.89 5.75
N GLU A 187 -38.88 26.86 5.29
CA GLU A 187 -38.19 25.87 6.13
C GLU A 187 -36.69 26.13 6.27
N GLN A 188 -36.10 26.97 5.42
CA GLN A 188 -34.64 27.18 5.36
C GLN A 188 -34.05 27.71 6.66
N GLU A 189 -34.73 28.64 7.34
CA GLU A 189 -34.26 29.19 8.62
C GLU A 189 -34.24 28.10 9.70
N GLN A 190 -35.31 27.31 9.79
CA GLN A 190 -35.39 26.20 10.73
C GLN A 190 -34.33 25.14 10.44
N TRP A 191 -34.17 24.75 9.17
CA TRP A 191 -33.15 23.80 8.74
C TRP A 191 -31.74 24.28 9.11
N PHE A 192 -31.42 25.55 8.85
CA PHE A 192 -30.12 26.12 9.18
C PHE A 192 -29.88 26.14 10.70
N ASN A 193 -30.88 26.51 11.49
CA ASN A 193 -30.78 26.50 12.95
C ASN A 193 -30.55 25.08 13.51
N GLN A 194 -31.20 24.07 12.93
CA GLN A 194 -30.97 22.66 13.27
C GLN A 194 -29.56 22.21 12.88
N LEU A 195 -29.12 22.54 11.66
CA LEU A 195 -27.76 22.24 11.19
C LEU A 195 -26.71 22.85 12.13
N LYS A 196 -26.84 24.14 12.45
CA LYS A 196 -25.93 24.87 13.34
C LYS A 196 -25.84 24.24 14.73
N THR A 197 -26.96 23.72 15.24
CA THR A 197 -27.01 23.01 16.54
C THR A 197 -26.28 21.67 16.49
N ASN A 198 -26.48 20.89 15.44
CA ASN A 198 -26.04 19.50 15.39
C ASN A 198 -24.61 19.32 14.85
N ILE A 199 -24.15 20.20 13.95
CA ILE A 199 -22.88 20.04 13.24
C ILE A 199 -21.64 20.10 14.14
N ALA A 200 -21.73 20.77 15.29
CA ALA A 200 -20.63 20.83 16.26
C ALA A 200 -20.20 19.44 16.74
N SER A 201 -21.13 18.48 16.78
CA SER A 201 -20.89 17.11 17.23
C SER A 201 -20.75 16.11 16.08
N ALA A 202 -20.78 16.58 14.83
CA ALA A 202 -20.69 15.71 13.66
C ALA A 202 -19.32 15.03 13.56
N SER A 203 -19.32 13.76 13.17
CA SER A 203 -18.12 12.95 12.97
C SER A 203 -18.26 12.04 11.76
N ILE A 204 -17.14 11.63 11.17
CA ILE A 204 -17.09 10.75 10.01
C ILE A 204 -16.40 9.42 10.37
N ASN A 205 -16.97 8.31 9.92
CA ASN A 205 -16.29 7.02 9.76
C ASN A 205 -16.15 6.73 8.26
N PHE A 206 -14.93 6.46 7.78
CA PHE A 206 -14.63 6.36 6.37
C PHE A 206 -14.08 4.98 5.98
N PHE A 207 -14.75 4.30 5.06
CA PHE A 207 -14.24 3.10 4.39
C PHE A 207 -13.97 3.41 2.92
N GLY A 208 -12.71 3.46 2.53
CA GLY A 208 -12.29 3.78 1.17
C GLY A 208 -11.64 2.59 0.46
N ILE A 209 -11.97 2.40 -0.81
CA ILE A 209 -11.37 1.37 -1.66
C ILE A 209 -10.60 2.06 -2.78
N ASP A 210 -9.31 1.79 -2.85
CA ASP A 210 -8.37 2.15 -3.89
C ASP A 210 -8.50 3.62 -4.35
N PRO A 211 -8.24 4.59 -3.45
CA PRO A 211 -8.48 6.01 -3.71
C PRO A 211 -7.57 6.53 -4.83
N VAL A 212 -8.15 6.76 -6.01
CA VAL A 212 -7.42 7.17 -7.22
C VAL A 212 -7.98 8.51 -7.68
N PRO A 213 -7.17 9.60 -7.71
CA PRO A 213 -7.61 10.92 -8.17
C PRO A 213 -7.59 11.09 -9.69
N GLY A 214 -6.90 10.20 -10.41
CA GLY A 214 -6.64 10.30 -11.85
C GLY A 214 -5.44 11.18 -12.14
N ASP A 215 -4.32 10.51 -12.36
CA ASP A 215 -2.99 11.07 -12.49
C ASP A 215 -2.53 11.13 -13.95
N CYS A 216 -3.42 11.54 -14.86
CA CYS A 216 -3.08 11.67 -16.27
C CYS A 216 -2.62 13.11 -16.60
N PHE A 217 -1.33 13.39 -16.55
CA PHE A 217 -0.80 14.64 -17.12
C PHE A 217 -1.26 14.76 -18.60
N PRO A 218 -1.85 15.89 -19.05
CA PRO A 218 -2.02 17.17 -18.35
C PRO A 218 -3.39 17.37 -17.66
N ILE A 219 -4.29 16.39 -17.72
CA ILE A 219 -5.65 16.41 -17.15
C ILE A 219 -5.60 15.85 -15.71
N THR A 220 -4.72 16.39 -14.86
CA THR A 220 -4.58 15.91 -13.48
C THR A 220 -5.51 16.69 -12.57
N TRP A 221 -6.61 16.11 -12.10
CA TRP A 221 -7.32 16.66 -10.95
C TRP A 221 -6.42 16.52 -9.71
N TYR A 222 -6.08 17.64 -9.09
CA TYR A 222 -5.12 17.75 -8.00
C TYR A 222 -5.59 18.70 -6.91
N ASP A 223 -5.47 18.22 -5.68
CA ASP A 223 -5.68 18.98 -4.45
C ASP A 223 -4.76 18.43 -3.36
N GLU A 224 -3.99 19.30 -2.68
CA GLU A 224 -3.11 18.87 -1.57
C GLU A 224 -3.87 18.18 -0.43
N ARG A 225 -5.16 18.48 -0.29
CA ARG A 225 -6.00 17.88 0.76
C ARG A 225 -6.24 16.40 0.56
N PHE A 226 -6.03 15.87 -0.64
CA PHE A 226 -6.11 14.43 -0.93
C PHE A 226 -5.26 13.60 0.02
N PHE A 227 -4.09 14.11 0.39
CA PHE A 227 -3.08 13.36 1.15
C PHE A 227 -3.27 13.45 2.66
N ILE A 228 -4.33 14.10 3.14
CA ILE A 228 -4.53 14.35 4.57
C ILE A 228 -5.99 14.05 4.95
N LEU A 229 -6.19 13.20 5.94
CA LEU A 229 -7.49 12.92 6.54
C LEU A 229 -7.77 13.88 7.71
N PRO A 230 -8.80 14.75 7.64
CA PRO A 230 -9.09 15.76 8.66
C PRO A 230 -9.59 15.16 9.98
N GLU A 231 -9.45 15.88 11.11
CA GLU A 231 -9.81 15.38 12.47
C GLU A 231 -11.30 15.00 12.64
N ILE A 232 -12.18 15.48 11.75
CA ILE A 232 -13.60 15.08 11.75
C ILE A 232 -13.77 13.59 11.46
N ILE A 233 -12.83 12.97 10.74
CA ILE A 233 -12.79 11.52 10.52
C ILE A 233 -12.22 10.83 11.76
N LYS A 234 -13.01 9.99 12.42
CA LYS A 234 -12.63 9.28 13.65
C LYS A 234 -12.12 7.87 13.39
N ASN A 235 -12.73 7.18 12.44
CA ASN A 235 -12.36 5.81 12.07
C ASN A 235 -12.18 5.74 10.56
N THR A 236 -11.07 5.16 10.13
CA THR A 236 -10.76 5.00 8.71
C THR A 236 -10.23 3.61 8.43
N GLU A 237 -10.76 3.00 7.37
CA GLU A 237 -10.19 1.81 6.75
C GLU A 237 -10.02 2.03 5.24
N LEU A 238 -8.78 1.92 4.76
CA LEU A 238 -8.44 2.06 3.33
C LEU A 238 -7.92 0.76 2.74
N ILE A 239 -8.44 0.36 1.59
CA ILE A 239 -8.03 -0.85 0.86
C ILE A 239 -7.30 -0.47 -0.42
N TYR A 240 -6.24 -1.19 -0.78
CA TYR A 240 -5.46 -0.95 -2.00
C TYR A 240 -5.19 -2.24 -2.79
N TYR A 241 -5.24 -2.18 -4.12
CA TYR A 241 -5.07 -3.35 -4.99
C TYR A 241 -3.63 -3.59 -5.51
N ALA A 242 -2.98 -4.68 -5.10
CA ALA A 242 -1.57 -4.92 -5.40
C ALA A 242 -1.26 -5.23 -6.89
N ASN A 243 -2.23 -5.67 -7.68
CA ASN A 243 -2.03 -6.17 -9.05
C ASN A 243 -2.59 -5.22 -10.14
N GLU A 244 -2.98 -3.99 -9.80
CA GLU A 244 -3.25 -2.97 -10.82
C GLU A 244 -1.95 -2.56 -11.53
N ARG A 245 -1.96 -2.51 -12.87
CA ARG A 245 -0.78 -2.28 -13.73
C ARG A 245 -1.05 -1.33 -14.90
N SER A 246 -2.20 -0.66 -14.97
CA SER A 246 -2.34 0.51 -15.82
C SER A 246 -1.28 1.54 -15.44
N ASP A 247 -0.51 2.01 -16.43
CA ASP A 247 0.63 2.90 -16.21
C ASP A 247 0.23 4.33 -15.86
N TRP A 248 -0.97 4.75 -16.25
CA TRP A 248 -1.53 6.05 -15.86
C TRP A 248 -3.02 5.98 -15.51
N GLY A 249 -3.49 7.01 -14.79
CA GLY A 249 -4.90 7.22 -14.43
C GLY A 249 -5.38 6.37 -13.25
N PHE A 250 -4.54 5.46 -12.76
CA PHE A 250 -4.83 4.46 -11.72
C PHE A 250 -3.81 4.45 -10.57
N THR A 251 -2.98 5.49 -10.47
CA THR A 251 -2.07 5.66 -9.34
C THR A 251 -2.88 6.11 -8.12
N PRO A 252 -2.97 5.31 -7.05
CA PRO A 252 -3.72 5.67 -5.87
C PRO A 252 -2.94 6.69 -5.03
N ILE A 253 -3.65 7.49 -4.25
CA ILE A 253 -3.08 8.31 -3.18
C ILE A 253 -3.03 7.51 -1.88
N CYS A 254 -2.09 7.80 -0.99
CA CYS A 254 -2.08 7.21 0.35
C CYS A 254 -2.07 8.31 1.42
N PRO A 255 -3.25 8.73 1.92
CA PRO A 255 -3.32 9.85 2.84
C PRO A 255 -2.86 9.47 4.25
N ASP A 256 -2.33 10.47 4.96
CA ASP A 256 -2.01 10.39 6.38
C ASP A 256 -3.11 11.05 7.24
N VAL A 257 -3.25 10.60 8.48
CA VAL A 257 -4.11 11.26 9.47
C VAL A 257 -3.42 12.46 10.09
N VAL A 258 -4.18 13.53 10.38
CA VAL A 258 -3.65 14.69 11.10
C VAL A 258 -3.30 14.39 12.55
N SER A 259 -3.96 13.41 13.18
CA SER A 259 -3.68 12.99 14.56
C SER A 259 -3.84 11.48 14.74
N LYS A 260 -2.71 10.78 14.97
CA LYS A 260 -2.69 9.34 15.30
C LYS A 260 -3.30 9.01 16.67
N GLU A 261 -3.41 10.00 17.55
CA GLU A 261 -3.98 9.83 18.90
C GLU A 261 -5.52 9.89 18.89
N LYS A 262 -6.08 10.75 18.03
CA LYS A 262 -7.53 10.99 17.96
C LYS A 262 -8.25 10.19 16.87
N GLN A 263 -7.50 9.65 15.90
CA GLN A 263 -8.06 8.99 14.72
C GLN A 263 -7.56 7.56 14.65
N ASN A 264 -8.49 6.62 14.55
CA ASN A 264 -8.19 5.23 14.26
C ASN A 264 -8.02 5.06 12.75
N PHE A 265 -6.84 4.68 12.30
CA PHE A 265 -6.49 4.58 10.89
C PHE A 265 -5.85 3.23 10.60
N VAL A 266 -6.47 2.48 9.69
CA VAL A 266 -5.90 1.26 9.12
C VAL A 266 -5.92 1.32 7.61
N ARG A 267 -4.88 0.75 6.99
CA ARG A 267 -4.78 0.59 5.54
C ARG A 267 -4.22 -0.78 5.23
N TYR A 268 -4.77 -1.44 4.21
CA TYR A 268 -4.37 -2.78 3.81
C TYR A 268 -4.23 -2.90 2.30
N SER A 269 -3.23 -3.66 1.86
CA SER A 269 -3.18 -4.15 0.49
C SER A 269 -4.03 -5.43 0.34
N MET A 270 -4.55 -5.63 -0.87
CA MET A 270 -5.31 -6.79 -1.31
C MET A 270 -4.85 -7.19 -2.70
N PRO A 271 -4.78 -8.48 -3.02
CA PRO A 271 -4.49 -8.92 -4.39
C PRO A 271 -5.69 -8.59 -5.31
N GLY A 272 -5.40 -8.29 -6.57
CA GLY A 272 -6.39 -7.84 -7.56
C GLY A 272 -5.98 -6.58 -8.30
N HIS A 273 -6.68 -6.29 -9.40
CA HIS A 273 -6.70 -4.99 -10.09
C HIS A 273 -7.80 -4.07 -9.52
N HIS A 274 -7.87 -2.83 -9.99
CA HIS A 274 -8.74 -1.77 -9.46
C HIS A 274 -10.23 -2.14 -9.32
N GLY A 275 -10.75 -2.97 -10.23
CA GLY A 275 -12.16 -3.41 -10.25
C GLY A 275 -12.44 -4.72 -9.49
N THR A 276 -11.43 -5.38 -8.92
CA THR A 276 -11.55 -6.75 -8.37
C THR A 276 -12.56 -6.86 -7.23
N GLY A 277 -12.61 -5.87 -6.35
CA GLY A 277 -13.57 -5.85 -5.25
C GLY A 277 -14.99 -5.48 -5.67
N SER A 278 -15.16 -4.79 -6.80
CA SER A 278 -16.47 -4.31 -7.23
C SER A 278 -17.15 -5.26 -8.22
N SER A 279 -16.39 -5.95 -9.08
CA SER A 279 -16.92 -6.67 -10.26
C SER A 279 -17.65 -7.98 -9.97
N GLY A 280 -17.25 -8.69 -8.91
CA GLY A 280 -17.78 -10.03 -8.60
C GLY A 280 -17.53 -11.10 -9.64
N ASN A 281 -16.61 -10.86 -10.57
CA ASN A 281 -16.19 -11.79 -11.62
C ASN A 281 -14.66 -11.94 -11.66
N ASN A 282 -14.15 -12.84 -12.52
CA ASN A 282 -12.71 -13.11 -12.64
C ASN A 282 -12.03 -12.31 -13.78
N GLY A 283 -12.74 -11.38 -14.43
CA GLY A 283 -12.22 -10.62 -15.56
C GLY A 283 -11.09 -9.67 -15.15
N SER A 284 -10.13 -9.46 -16.04
CA SER A 284 -9.12 -8.41 -15.95
C SER A 284 -9.72 -7.02 -16.19
N GLN A 285 -8.88 -5.98 -16.17
CA GLN A 285 -9.22 -4.61 -16.56
C GLN A 285 -9.86 -4.51 -17.96
N GLN A 286 -9.59 -5.47 -18.84
CA GLN A 286 -10.14 -5.53 -20.21
C GLN A 286 -11.40 -6.40 -20.31
N GLY A 287 -11.90 -6.92 -19.18
CA GLY A 287 -13.02 -7.84 -19.16
C GLY A 287 -12.68 -9.19 -19.78
N ILE A 288 -11.44 -9.66 -19.65
CA ILE A 288 -11.00 -10.98 -20.15
C ILE A 288 -10.50 -11.82 -18.98
N ILE A 289 -10.87 -13.09 -18.96
CA ILE A 289 -10.40 -14.04 -17.95
C ILE A 289 -8.95 -14.42 -18.26
N VAL A 290 -8.03 -14.08 -17.37
CA VAL A 290 -6.58 -14.32 -17.59
C VAL A 290 -5.99 -15.39 -16.69
N SER A 291 -6.64 -15.68 -15.56
CA SER A 291 -6.22 -16.75 -14.66
C SER A 291 -6.34 -18.12 -15.33
N ALA A 292 -5.46 -19.05 -14.97
CA ALA A 292 -5.60 -20.45 -15.37
C ALA A 292 -6.85 -21.10 -14.78
N ASP A 293 -7.30 -22.20 -15.39
CA ASP A 293 -8.44 -22.96 -14.91
C ASP A 293 -8.21 -23.46 -13.47
N GLY A 294 -9.26 -23.42 -12.65
CA GLY A 294 -9.20 -23.79 -11.23
C GLY A 294 -8.89 -22.64 -10.26
N TYR A 295 -8.40 -21.50 -10.75
CA TYR A 295 -8.17 -20.31 -9.92
C TYR A 295 -9.36 -19.35 -9.95
N LYS A 296 -9.67 -18.74 -8.80
CA LYS A 296 -10.78 -17.77 -8.65
C LYS A 296 -10.32 -16.52 -7.93
N THR A 297 -10.69 -15.36 -8.47
CA THR A 297 -10.33 -14.05 -7.92
C THR A 297 -11.52 -13.31 -7.28
N THR A 298 -12.74 -13.86 -7.40
CA THR A 298 -13.95 -13.29 -6.76
C THR A 298 -13.96 -13.27 -5.22
N HIS A 299 -12.98 -13.88 -4.54
CA HIS A 299 -12.93 -13.92 -3.07
C HIS A 299 -12.74 -12.54 -2.44
N VAL A 300 -12.08 -11.61 -3.14
CA VAL A 300 -11.81 -10.25 -2.65
C VAL A 300 -13.09 -9.42 -2.54
N GLN A 301 -14.00 -9.46 -3.53
CA GLN A 301 -15.33 -8.84 -3.38
C GLN A 301 -16.06 -9.38 -2.14
N LYS A 302 -16.04 -10.71 -1.97
CA LYS A 302 -16.69 -11.35 -0.82
C LYS A 302 -16.09 -10.91 0.51
N LEU A 303 -14.77 -10.78 0.57
CA LEU A 303 -14.09 -10.25 1.75
C LEU A 303 -14.55 -8.82 2.04
N LEU A 304 -14.51 -7.93 1.04
CA LEU A 304 -14.87 -6.52 1.20
C LEU A 304 -16.33 -6.33 1.61
N LEU A 305 -17.24 -7.14 1.08
CA LEU A 305 -18.63 -7.16 1.51
C LEU A 305 -18.75 -7.35 3.02
N TYR A 306 -18.13 -8.40 3.57
CA TYR A 306 -18.18 -8.64 5.02
C TYR A 306 -17.40 -7.60 5.83
N LYS A 307 -16.32 -7.06 5.30
CA LYS A 307 -15.56 -5.99 5.97
C LYS A 307 -16.39 -4.72 6.11
N ILE A 308 -17.07 -4.29 5.05
CA ILE A 308 -17.90 -3.08 5.09
C ILE A 308 -19.13 -3.29 5.97
N ILE A 309 -19.80 -4.45 5.91
CA ILE A 309 -20.91 -4.76 6.82
C ILE A 309 -20.43 -4.71 8.29
N ASN A 310 -19.28 -5.32 8.62
CA ASN A 310 -18.70 -5.27 9.95
C ASN A 310 -18.36 -3.83 10.38
N PHE A 311 -17.75 -3.05 9.48
CA PHE A 311 -17.40 -1.65 9.70
C PHE A 311 -18.64 -0.82 10.03
N LEU A 312 -19.67 -0.89 9.19
CA LEU A 312 -20.92 -0.16 9.37
C LEU A 312 -21.72 -0.64 10.60
N SER A 313 -21.70 -1.94 10.91
CA SER A 313 -22.36 -2.50 12.11
C SER A 313 -21.72 -1.98 13.40
N LYS A 314 -20.39 -1.86 13.45
CA LYS A 314 -19.67 -1.23 14.57
C LYS A 314 -20.02 0.25 14.75
N HIS A 315 -20.56 0.88 13.71
CA HIS A 315 -21.03 2.26 13.69
C HIS A 315 -22.56 2.34 13.60
N HIS A 316 -23.24 1.35 14.20
CA HIS A 316 -24.67 1.32 14.48
C HIS A 316 -25.60 1.36 13.26
N VAL A 317 -25.10 1.05 12.06
CA VAL A 317 -25.94 0.90 10.88
C VAL A 317 -26.74 -0.39 10.97
N GLU A 318 -28.05 -0.29 10.85
CA GLU A 318 -28.95 -1.43 10.75
C GLU A 318 -29.07 -1.93 9.31
N PHE A 319 -29.23 -3.24 9.17
CA PHE A 319 -29.39 -3.90 7.87
C PHE A 319 -30.73 -4.63 7.81
N ASN A 320 -31.27 -4.74 6.60
CA ASN A 320 -32.36 -5.64 6.27
C ASN A 320 -31.90 -7.09 6.42
N ASP A 321 -32.86 -8.02 6.34
CA ASP A 321 -32.56 -9.46 6.36
C ASP A 321 -31.52 -9.82 5.30
N GLY A 322 -30.46 -10.49 5.74
CA GLY A 322 -29.32 -10.83 4.90
C GLY A 322 -29.62 -11.88 3.83
N THR A 323 -30.80 -12.49 3.80
CA THR A 323 -31.17 -13.57 2.86
C THR A 323 -30.81 -13.27 1.40
N LEU A 324 -30.91 -12.01 0.96
CA LEU A 324 -30.47 -11.55 -0.37
C LEU A 324 -28.99 -11.92 -0.66
N LEU A 325 -28.10 -11.76 0.32
CA LEU A 325 -26.67 -12.10 0.23
C LEU A 325 -26.42 -13.61 0.13
N PHE A 326 -27.41 -14.42 0.48
CA PHE A 326 -27.23 -15.86 0.65
C PHE A 326 -27.90 -16.68 -0.46
N HIS A 327 -28.50 -16.06 -1.47
CA HIS A 327 -29.09 -16.76 -2.62
C HIS A 327 -28.16 -17.85 -3.22
N GLN A 328 -28.73 -18.99 -3.59
CA GLN A 328 -28.04 -20.21 -4.02
C GLN A 328 -26.98 -19.99 -5.12
N HIS A 329 -27.20 -19.00 -5.99
CA HIS A 329 -26.40 -18.71 -7.17
C HIS A 329 -25.38 -17.57 -7.02
N THR A 330 -25.45 -16.77 -5.94
CA THR A 330 -24.56 -15.61 -5.74
C THR A 330 -23.23 -16.01 -5.08
N ALA A 331 -23.23 -17.13 -4.33
CA ALA A 331 -22.10 -17.68 -3.57
C ALA A 331 -21.49 -16.74 -2.51
N LEU A 332 -22.15 -15.61 -2.22
CA LEU A 332 -21.69 -14.61 -1.25
C LEU A 332 -21.77 -15.15 0.20
N GLY A 333 -22.65 -16.11 0.50
CA GLY A 333 -22.56 -16.85 1.77
C GLY A 333 -23.28 -18.20 1.82
N ARG A 334 -23.19 -18.99 0.74
CA ARG A 334 -23.82 -20.32 0.56
C ARG A 334 -23.84 -21.24 1.81
N LYS A 335 -22.83 -21.16 2.70
CA LYS A 335 -22.78 -21.96 3.94
C LYS A 335 -23.88 -21.62 4.98
N TYR A 336 -24.56 -20.50 4.80
CA TYR A 336 -25.66 -20.05 5.66
C TYR A 336 -27.05 -20.32 5.05
N LEU A 337 -27.10 -20.97 3.87
CA LEU A 337 -28.36 -21.49 3.33
C LEU A 337 -28.84 -22.66 4.19
N SER A 338 -30.11 -22.61 4.61
CA SER A 338 -30.79 -23.76 5.19
C SER A 338 -30.89 -24.88 4.14
N ILE A 339 -30.64 -26.12 4.57
CA ILE A 339 -30.76 -27.31 3.71
C ILE A 339 -32.24 -27.54 3.32
N ASP A 340 -33.17 -27.05 4.13
CA ASP A 340 -34.60 -27.37 4.04
C ASP A 340 -35.46 -26.30 3.32
N GLY A 341 -34.86 -25.29 2.69
CA GLY A 341 -35.59 -24.29 1.90
C GLY A 341 -36.45 -23.29 2.71
N GLU A 342 -36.54 -23.43 4.03
CA GLU A 342 -37.13 -22.41 4.90
C GLU A 342 -36.17 -21.21 5.03
N ALA A 343 -36.65 -20.02 4.65
CA ALA A 343 -35.90 -18.78 4.80
C ALA A 343 -35.74 -18.44 6.29
N LYS A 344 -34.63 -18.90 6.90
CA LYS A 344 -34.20 -18.37 8.19
C LYS A 344 -33.77 -16.93 7.96
N THR A 345 -34.34 -16.01 8.73
CA THR A 345 -33.84 -14.63 8.80
C THR A 345 -32.39 -14.67 9.27
N ILE A 346 -31.53 -13.89 8.62
CA ILE A 346 -30.11 -13.80 8.92
C ILE A 346 -29.79 -12.38 9.34
N ASP A 347 -29.55 -12.21 10.64
CA ASP A 347 -29.01 -10.98 11.19
C ASP A 347 -27.51 -10.88 10.86
N VAL A 348 -27.19 -10.12 9.82
CA VAL A 348 -25.82 -9.94 9.33
C VAL A 348 -24.90 -9.31 10.37
N THR A 349 -25.43 -8.60 11.37
CA THR A 349 -24.64 -7.94 12.42
C THR A 349 -24.10 -8.92 13.47
N THR A 350 -24.72 -10.10 13.59
CA THR A 350 -24.36 -11.15 14.57
C THR A 350 -23.39 -12.19 14.03
N LEU A 351 -22.98 -12.05 12.76
CA LEU A 351 -22.09 -13.00 12.11
C LEU A 351 -20.72 -13.04 12.80
N ASP A 352 -20.10 -14.23 12.84
CA ASP A 352 -18.71 -14.40 13.30
C ASP A 352 -17.73 -13.86 12.25
N PHE A 353 -17.63 -12.52 12.19
CA PHE A 353 -16.74 -11.82 11.27
C PHE A 353 -15.29 -12.29 11.38
N PRO A 354 -14.68 -12.46 12.56
CA PRO A 354 -13.32 -12.99 12.67
C PRO A 354 -13.12 -14.31 11.92
N THR A 355 -14.02 -15.29 12.11
CA THR A 355 -13.92 -16.58 11.42
C THR A 355 -14.20 -16.46 9.92
N ILE A 356 -15.19 -15.65 9.52
CA ILE A 356 -15.53 -15.42 8.11
C ILE A 356 -14.35 -14.81 7.36
N LEU A 357 -13.82 -13.70 7.87
CA LEU A 357 -12.72 -12.98 7.24
C LEU A 357 -11.47 -13.87 7.16
N ARG A 358 -11.11 -14.56 8.25
CA ARG A 358 -9.98 -15.50 8.27
C ARG A 358 -10.11 -16.58 7.18
N THR A 359 -11.30 -17.15 7.01
CA THR A 359 -11.55 -18.20 6.02
C THR A 359 -11.44 -17.67 4.59
N ILE A 360 -11.96 -16.46 4.33
CA ILE A 360 -11.89 -15.85 3.00
C ILE A 360 -10.46 -15.45 2.67
N TYR A 361 -9.72 -14.91 3.63
CA TYR A 361 -8.29 -14.62 3.45
C TYR A 361 -7.47 -15.86 3.12
N ALA A 362 -7.70 -16.99 3.80
CA ALA A 362 -7.05 -18.25 3.46
C ALA A 362 -7.39 -18.70 2.02
N ALA A 363 -8.63 -18.49 1.57
CA ALA A 363 -9.03 -18.77 0.19
C ALA A 363 -8.34 -17.84 -0.81
N ILE A 364 -8.16 -16.56 -0.49
CA ILE A 364 -7.40 -15.59 -1.30
C ILE A 364 -5.94 -16.05 -1.42
N ALA A 365 -5.27 -16.35 -0.30
CA ALA A 365 -3.89 -16.81 -0.27
C ALA A 365 -3.67 -18.07 -1.13
N LYS A 366 -4.61 -19.03 -1.07
CA LYS A 366 -4.57 -20.24 -1.91
C LYS A 366 -4.74 -19.95 -3.41
N ASN A 367 -5.34 -18.82 -3.77
CA ASN A 367 -5.61 -18.42 -5.16
C ASN A 367 -4.67 -17.32 -5.67
N GLN A 368 -3.54 -17.06 -5.00
CA GLN A 368 -2.61 -15.97 -5.34
C GLN A 368 -2.22 -15.95 -6.82
N LEU A 369 -1.92 -17.11 -7.42
CA LEU A 369 -1.60 -17.22 -8.86
C LEU A 369 -2.70 -16.70 -9.78
N GLY A 370 -3.97 -16.78 -9.39
CA GLY A 370 -5.08 -16.21 -10.13
C GLY A 370 -5.07 -14.68 -10.14
N TYR A 371 -4.68 -14.07 -9.02
CA TYR A 371 -4.55 -12.62 -8.90
C TYR A 371 -3.29 -12.09 -9.58
N ASP A 372 -2.17 -12.83 -9.48
CA ASP A 372 -0.91 -12.46 -10.11
C ASP A 372 -1.00 -12.43 -11.64
N ALA A 373 -1.96 -13.17 -12.23
CA ALA A 373 -2.25 -13.10 -13.66
C ALA A 373 -2.72 -11.71 -14.12
N TYR A 374 -3.22 -10.86 -13.22
CA TYR A 374 -3.55 -9.47 -13.55
C TYR A 374 -2.31 -8.58 -13.73
N ASN A 375 -1.13 -9.03 -13.30
CA ASN A 375 0.11 -8.27 -13.49
C ASN A 375 0.50 -8.11 -14.96
N SER A 376 -0.09 -8.88 -15.87
CA SER A 376 0.12 -8.79 -17.32
C SER A 376 -1.03 -8.10 -18.05
N THR A 377 -1.93 -7.43 -17.35
CA THR A 377 -3.10 -6.76 -17.94
C THR A 377 -3.23 -5.31 -17.45
N HIS A 378 -3.86 -4.48 -18.27
CA HIS A 378 -4.11 -3.07 -17.99
C HIS A 378 -5.39 -2.61 -18.71
N TYR A 379 -5.93 -1.46 -18.31
CA TYR A 379 -7.02 -0.82 -19.06
C TYR A 379 -6.53 -0.37 -20.44
N SER A 380 -7.41 -0.45 -21.45
CA SER A 380 -7.07 -0.08 -22.83
C SER A 380 -6.52 1.35 -22.91
N TYR A 381 -5.49 1.55 -23.75
CA TYR A 381 -4.82 2.84 -23.91
C TYR A 381 -4.23 3.41 -22.62
N MET A 382 -3.86 2.58 -21.62
CA MET A 382 -3.24 3.06 -20.37
C MET A 382 -1.81 2.57 -20.14
N GLY A 383 -1.26 1.80 -21.07
CA GLY A 383 0.05 1.19 -20.93
C GLY A 383 0.11 0.13 -19.83
N LEU A 384 1.20 -0.65 -19.83
CA LEU A 384 1.48 -1.65 -18.81
C LEU A 384 2.68 -1.20 -17.97
N ALA A 385 2.44 -0.85 -16.72
CA ALA A 385 3.52 -0.58 -15.77
C ALA A 385 4.19 -1.89 -15.35
N LYS A 386 5.52 -1.87 -15.17
CA LYS A 386 6.28 -2.98 -14.58
C LYS A 386 5.84 -3.25 -13.13
N GLN A 387 5.42 -2.21 -12.41
CA GLN A 387 5.01 -2.26 -11.02
C GLN A 387 4.00 -1.17 -10.70
N ARG A 388 3.17 -1.39 -9.67
CA ARG A 388 2.24 -0.37 -9.21
C ARG A 388 2.98 0.79 -8.53
N LYS A 389 2.56 2.01 -8.85
CA LYS A 389 3.02 3.26 -8.23
C LYS A 389 2.01 3.74 -7.18
N THR A 390 2.41 4.69 -6.34
CA THR A 390 1.52 5.47 -5.46
C THR A 390 1.83 6.95 -5.62
N LEU A 391 0.81 7.79 -5.61
CA LEU A 391 0.96 9.24 -5.62
C LEU A 391 1.08 9.71 -4.18
N LEU A 392 2.18 10.39 -3.88
CA LEU A 392 2.52 10.95 -2.58
C LEU A 392 2.29 12.45 -2.55
N LYS A 393 2.29 13.01 -1.34
CA LYS A 393 2.17 14.44 -1.09
C LYS A 393 3.23 15.23 -1.89
N GLY A 394 2.85 16.37 -2.43
CA GLY A 394 3.72 17.18 -3.30
C GLY A 394 3.85 16.66 -4.73
N HIS A 395 2.93 15.80 -5.17
CA HIS A 395 2.86 15.24 -6.52
C HIS A 395 4.05 14.32 -6.89
N VAL A 396 4.65 13.67 -5.90
CA VAL A 396 5.78 12.73 -6.10
C VAL A 396 5.26 11.32 -6.25
N TYR A 397 5.78 10.55 -7.21
CA TYR A 397 5.42 9.14 -7.38
C TYR A 397 6.39 8.25 -6.59
N GLY A 398 5.85 7.37 -5.75
CA GLY A 398 6.59 6.34 -5.04
C GLY A 398 6.21 4.94 -5.52
N LEU A 399 6.97 3.91 -5.11
CA LEU A 399 6.58 2.54 -5.40
C LEU A 399 5.49 2.10 -4.42
N PHE A 400 4.54 1.30 -4.91
CA PHE A 400 3.49 0.74 -4.05
C PHE A 400 4.08 -0.08 -2.89
N ASN A 401 5.16 -0.82 -3.17
CA ASN A 401 5.83 -1.68 -2.19
C ASN A 401 6.62 -0.91 -1.13
N ASP A 402 6.89 0.39 -1.33
CA ASP A 402 7.52 1.24 -0.31
C ASP A 402 6.56 1.51 0.86
N ILE A 403 5.25 1.41 0.60
CA ILE A 403 4.18 1.65 1.56
C ILE A 403 3.58 0.33 2.06
N PHE A 404 3.41 -0.63 1.15
CA PHE A 404 2.80 -1.93 1.44
C PHE A 404 3.82 -3.03 1.29
N THR A 405 4.29 -3.57 2.40
CA THR A 405 5.25 -4.67 2.40
C THR A 405 4.66 -5.92 1.76
N THR A 406 5.45 -6.61 0.92
CA THR A 406 5.06 -7.91 0.39
C THR A 406 5.04 -8.93 1.53
N TYR A 407 3.91 -9.61 1.72
CA TYR A 407 3.75 -10.59 2.80
C TYR A 407 4.00 -12.02 2.35
N SER A 408 4.68 -12.80 3.20
CA SER A 408 4.78 -14.24 3.01
C SER A 408 3.65 -14.99 3.73
N GLY A 409 2.90 -15.81 2.98
CA GLY A 409 2.01 -16.82 3.56
C GLY A 409 0.71 -16.32 4.16
N TYR A 410 0.55 -15.00 4.26
CA TYR A 410 -0.70 -14.33 4.56
C TYR A 410 -0.91 -13.17 3.58
N VAL A 411 -2.12 -12.62 3.56
CA VAL A 411 -2.54 -11.66 2.52
C VAL A 411 -2.12 -10.24 2.92
N ASN A 412 -2.35 -9.89 4.20
CA ASN A 412 -2.00 -8.63 4.83
C ASN A 412 -1.97 -8.79 6.35
N GLU A 413 -1.65 -7.73 7.08
CA GLU A 413 -1.53 -7.71 8.54
C GLU A 413 -2.83 -8.10 9.25
N GLU A 414 -4.00 -7.81 8.67
CA GLU A 414 -5.28 -8.24 9.24
C GLU A 414 -5.40 -9.76 9.18
N HIS A 415 -5.05 -10.39 8.05
CA HIS A 415 -5.05 -11.85 7.93
C HIS A 415 -4.12 -12.48 8.99
N ALA A 416 -2.91 -11.94 9.16
CA ALA A 416 -1.98 -12.43 10.19
C ALA A 416 -2.56 -12.29 11.60
N SER A 417 -3.13 -11.13 11.94
CA SER A 417 -3.77 -10.87 13.24
C SER A 417 -4.96 -11.79 13.53
N LEU A 418 -5.79 -12.09 12.52
CA LEU A 418 -6.90 -13.03 12.63
C LEU A 418 -6.41 -14.46 12.88
N MET A 419 -5.33 -14.86 12.22
CA MET A 419 -4.71 -16.18 12.41
C MET A 419 -4.03 -16.30 13.78
N GLN A 420 -3.34 -15.25 14.23
CA GLN A 420 -2.79 -15.16 15.58
C GLN A 420 -3.89 -15.29 16.65
N THR A 421 -4.98 -14.55 16.49
CA THR A 421 -6.13 -14.60 17.40
C THR A 421 -6.72 -16.00 17.47
N HIS A 422 -6.89 -16.64 16.31
CA HIS A 422 -7.39 -18.02 16.22
C HIS A 422 -6.42 -19.02 16.86
N PHE A 423 -5.10 -18.89 16.64
CA PHE A 423 -4.08 -19.71 17.28
C PHE A 423 -4.23 -19.70 18.81
N PHE A 424 -4.25 -18.53 19.45
CA PHE A 424 -4.38 -18.45 20.91
C PHE A 424 -5.76 -18.92 21.42
N LYS A 425 -6.82 -18.72 20.63
CA LYS A 425 -8.17 -19.22 20.95
C LYS A 425 -8.22 -20.75 21.01
N ILE A 426 -7.46 -21.47 20.19
CA ILE A 426 -7.36 -22.94 20.25
C ILE A 426 -6.91 -23.42 21.64
N PHE A 427 -6.05 -22.64 22.31
CA PHE A 427 -5.55 -22.92 23.66
C PHE A 427 -6.40 -22.29 24.78
N GLY A 428 -7.57 -21.72 24.48
CA GLY A 428 -8.44 -21.07 25.47
C GLY A 428 -7.91 -19.73 25.99
N LEU A 429 -7.00 -19.08 25.26
CA LEU A 429 -6.37 -17.82 25.68
C LEU A 429 -7.00 -16.61 25.00
N ASN A 430 -7.11 -15.52 25.77
CA ASN A 430 -7.52 -14.23 25.24
C ASN A 430 -6.43 -13.62 24.37
N ALA A 431 -6.77 -13.36 23.11
CA ALA A 431 -5.91 -12.67 22.17
C ALA A 431 -5.94 -11.15 22.44
N LYS A 432 -4.98 -10.66 23.22
CA LYS A 432 -4.63 -9.23 23.18
C LYS A 432 -3.57 -9.01 22.11
N LYS A 433 -3.54 -7.82 21.50
CA LYS A 433 -2.45 -7.41 20.63
C LYS A 433 -1.15 -7.48 21.44
N ARG A 434 -0.22 -8.32 21.00
CA ARG A 434 1.09 -8.54 21.62
C ARG A 434 2.16 -8.04 20.66
N ASN A 435 3.26 -7.53 21.21
CA ASN A 435 4.43 -7.29 20.35
C ASN A 435 5.00 -8.65 19.86
N PRO A 436 5.87 -8.66 18.84
CA PRO A 436 6.28 -9.91 18.20
C PRO A 436 7.07 -10.84 19.14
N ALA A 437 7.84 -10.28 20.06
CA ALA A 437 8.61 -11.04 21.05
C ALA A 437 7.69 -11.70 22.07
N GLU A 438 6.74 -10.95 22.63
CA GLU A 438 5.69 -11.48 23.51
C GLU A 438 4.85 -12.54 22.81
N MET A 439 4.60 -12.37 21.51
CA MET A 439 3.83 -13.32 20.72
C MET A 439 4.55 -14.67 20.65
N ILE A 440 5.84 -14.70 20.30
CA ILE A 440 6.59 -15.95 20.19
C ILE A 440 6.85 -16.58 21.56
N ILE A 441 7.15 -15.79 22.59
CA ILE A 441 7.33 -16.27 23.97
C ILE A 441 6.06 -16.95 24.46
N ASN A 442 4.89 -16.31 24.31
CA ASN A 442 3.64 -16.91 24.75
C ASN A 442 3.25 -18.13 23.92
N ALA A 443 3.47 -18.10 22.60
CA ALA A 443 3.23 -19.27 21.74
C ALA A 443 4.13 -20.46 22.18
N SER A 444 5.38 -20.19 22.50
CA SER A 444 6.34 -21.16 23.04
C SER A 444 5.83 -21.80 24.32
N LEU A 445 5.42 -20.97 25.29
CA LEU A 445 4.93 -21.43 26.59
C LEU A 445 3.72 -22.36 26.47
N VAL A 446 2.73 -21.98 25.66
CA VAL A 446 1.45 -22.73 25.56
C VAL A 446 1.63 -24.04 24.81
N LEU A 447 2.50 -24.05 23.78
CA LEU A 447 2.87 -25.26 23.06
C LEU A 447 3.64 -26.21 23.98
N LYS A 448 4.63 -25.69 24.73
CA LYS A 448 5.41 -26.47 25.70
C LYS A 448 4.51 -27.10 26.77
N GLU A 449 3.57 -26.34 27.32
CA GLU A 449 2.64 -26.85 28.33
C GLU A 449 1.80 -28.02 27.79
N ASN A 450 1.26 -27.89 26.57
CA ASN A 450 0.42 -28.95 25.98
C ASN A 450 1.23 -30.16 25.52
N ILE A 451 2.51 -29.98 25.16
CA ILE A 451 3.44 -31.08 24.89
C ILE A 451 3.78 -31.84 26.18
N LYS A 452 4.02 -31.12 27.28
CA LYS A 452 4.25 -31.73 28.59
C LYS A 452 3.05 -32.58 29.03
N LYS A 453 1.83 -32.09 28.85
CA LYS A 453 0.61 -32.87 29.13
C LYS A 453 0.59 -34.21 28.38
N ILE A 454 0.99 -34.23 27.10
CA ILE A 454 1.12 -35.50 26.34
C ILE A 454 2.16 -36.42 26.98
N ALA A 455 3.32 -35.89 27.41
CA ALA A 455 4.38 -36.66 28.04
C ALA A 455 3.94 -37.25 29.40
N ASP A 456 3.20 -36.46 30.17
CA ASP A 456 2.70 -36.80 31.50
C ASP A 456 1.42 -37.66 31.47
N LYS A 457 0.90 -37.95 30.26
CA LYS A 457 -0.38 -38.66 30.00
C LYS A 457 -1.62 -37.94 30.56
N ASP A 458 -1.54 -36.61 30.68
CA ASP A 458 -2.66 -35.73 30.95
C ASP A 458 -3.39 -35.35 29.66
N VAL A 459 -4.65 -34.93 29.78
CA VAL A 459 -5.47 -34.51 28.64
C VAL A 459 -4.86 -33.27 27.96
N SER A 460 -4.51 -33.40 26.69
CA SER A 460 -3.96 -32.31 25.88
C SER A 460 -4.85 -32.02 24.68
N ILE A 461 -4.99 -30.75 24.31
CA ILE A 461 -5.69 -30.41 23.06
C ILE A 461 -4.97 -30.96 21.82
N LEU A 462 -3.66 -31.27 21.96
CA LEU A 462 -2.81 -31.81 20.91
C LEU A 462 -2.97 -33.33 20.75
N ASP A 463 -3.81 -34.00 21.54
CA ASP A 463 -4.11 -35.43 21.35
C ASP A 463 -4.86 -35.69 20.03
N SER A 464 -5.66 -34.71 19.58
CA SER A 464 -6.37 -34.75 18.30
C SER A 464 -5.47 -34.38 17.11
N GLU A 465 -5.42 -35.27 16.11
CA GLU A 465 -4.69 -35.02 14.85
C GLU A 465 -5.18 -33.78 14.11
N VAL A 466 -6.51 -33.58 14.07
CA VAL A 466 -7.14 -32.41 13.44
C VAL A 466 -6.69 -31.13 14.15
N THR A 467 -6.63 -31.15 15.48
CA THR A 467 -6.17 -29.99 16.26
C THR A 467 -4.68 -29.74 16.04
N ARG A 468 -3.83 -30.78 16.03
CA ARG A 468 -2.39 -30.63 15.72
C ARG A 468 -2.16 -29.95 14.38
N LYS A 469 -2.86 -30.39 13.32
CA LYS A 469 -2.76 -29.79 11.99
C LYS A 469 -3.19 -28.32 11.97
N ASN A 470 -4.30 -27.99 12.63
CA ASN A 470 -4.80 -26.61 12.74
C ASN A 470 -3.84 -25.72 13.55
N VAL A 471 -3.23 -26.23 14.61
CA VAL A 471 -2.19 -25.54 15.38
C VAL A 471 -0.96 -25.26 14.52
N LEU A 472 -0.48 -26.24 13.75
CA LEU A 472 0.67 -26.08 12.85
C LEU A 472 0.39 -25.05 11.74
N GLU A 473 -0.79 -25.12 11.11
CA GLU A 473 -1.20 -24.18 10.06
C GLU A 473 -1.26 -22.74 10.58
N THR A 474 -1.88 -22.53 11.75
CA THR A 474 -2.03 -21.20 12.34
C THR A 474 -0.72 -20.66 12.90
N PHE A 475 0.08 -21.51 13.54
CA PHE A 475 1.41 -21.14 14.02
C PHE A 475 2.36 -20.78 12.88
N CYS A 476 2.28 -21.46 11.75
CA CYS A 476 3.06 -21.13 10.55
C CYS A 476 2.88 -19.66 10.13
N ILE A 477 1.65 -19.13 10.22
CA ILE A 477 1.38 -17.72 9.91
C ILE A 477 1.93 -16.79 11.01
N VAL A 478 1.83 -17.20 12.28
CA VAL A 478 2.41 -16.46 13.42
C VAL A 478 3.93 -16.33 13.27
N ILE A 479 4.66 -17.41 12.99
CA ILE A 479 6.11 -17.36 12.82
C ILE A 479 6.51 -16.59 11.56
N ARG A 480 5.73 -16.65 10.47
CA ARG A 480 5.96 -15.80 9.29
C ARG A 480 5.82 -14.32 9.62
N GLN A 481 4.81 -13.94 10.40
CA GLN A 481 4.63 -12.56 10.85
C GLN A 481 5.81 -12.08 11.70
N VAL A 482 6.26 -12.89 12.68
CA VAL A 482 7.46 -12.61 13.49
C VAL A 482 8.69 -12.42 12.60
N SER A 483 8.91 -13.34 11.66
CA SER A 483 10.07 -13.33 10.76
C SER A 483 10.04 -12.10 9.86
N GLN A 484 8.87 -11.73 9.33
CA GLN A 484 8.69 -10.57 8.49
C GLN A 484 9.06 -9.30 9.25
N GLN A 485 8.47 -9.06 10.42
CA GLN A 485 8.74 -7.87 11.22
C GLN A 485 10.22 -7.77 11.61
N TYR A 486 10.84 -8.88 12.03
CA TYR A 486 12.28 -8.92 12.32
C TYR A 486 13.14 -8.45 11.13
N LEU A 487 12.80 -8.85 9.90
CA LEU A 487 13.62 -8.64 8.71
C LEU A 487 13.26 -7.38 7.90
N THR A 488 12.08 -6.79 8.10
CA THR A 488 11.60 -5.66 7.29
C THR A 488 11.31 -4.38 8.03
N ASP A 489 11.13 -4.42 9.36
CA ASP A 489 10.90 -3.19 10.13
C ASP A 489 12.13 -2.26 10.12
N ASP A 490 11.87 -0.97 10.30
CA ASP A 490 12.93 0.02 10.47
C ASP A 490 13.48 -0.02 11.90
N TRP A 491 14.70 -0.53 12.03
CA TRP A 491 15.41 -0.70 13.30
C TRP A 491 16.44 0.41 13.56
N CYS A 492 16.30 1.58 12.94
CA CYS A 492 17.33 2.63 13.06
C CYS A 492 17.42 3.29 14.44
N SER A 493 16.33 3.39 15.22
CA SER A 493 16.37 4.03 16.55
C SER A 493 16.95 3.11 17.62
N THR A 494 17.59 3.67 18.64
CA THR A 494 18.19 2.91 19.75
C THR A 494 17.18 2.03 20.47
N GLU A 495 15.96 2.55 20.71
CA GLU A 495 14.88 1.79 21.34
C GLU A 495 14.45 0.63 20.46
N LYS A 496 14.34 0.86 19.15
CA LYS A 496 13.99 -0.16 18.17
C LYS A 496 15.06 -1.24 18.05
N GLN A 497 16.34 -0.89 18.12
CA GLN A 497 17.42 -1.88 18.14
C GLN A 497 17.29 -2.84 19.34
N LYS A 498 16.97 -2.32 20.53
CA LYS A 498 16.72 -3.15 21.71
C LYS A 498 15.50 -4.06 21.57
N GLU A 499 14.44 -3.56 20.93
CA GLU A 499 13.27 -4.39 20.58
C GLU A 499 13.66 -5.52 19.62
N LYS A 500 14.50 -5.22 18.62
CA LYS A 500 15.03 -6.21 17.66
C LYS A 500 15.85 -7.29 18.35
N GLU A 501 16.74 -6.92 19.27
CA GLU A 501 17.56 -7.86 20.06
C GLU A 501 16.69 -8.79 20.90
N THR A 502 15.67 -8.22 21.57
CA THR A 502 14.72 -9.00 22.36
C THR A 502 13.95 -10.00 21.49
N LEU A 503 13.53 -9.57 20.30
CA LEU A 503 12.85 -10.43 19.33
C LEU A 503 13.75 -11.55 18.82
N TYR A 504 15.00 -11.22 18.47
CA TYR A 504 16.01 -12.19 18.05
C TYR A 504 16.19 -13.28 19.11
N GLN A 505 16.44 -12.88 20.36
CA GLN A 505 16.64 -13.83 21.46
C GLN A 505 15.41 -14.72 21.64
N ALA A 506 14.20 -14.16 21.57
CA ALA A 506 12.96 -14.92 21.68
C ALA A 506 12.79 -15.98 20.56
N ILE A 507 13.26 -15.68 19.34
CA ILE A 507 13.29 -16.64 18.23
C ILE A 507 14.29 -17.77 18.52
N ILE A 508 15.50 -17.44 18.99
CA ILE A 508 16.53 -18.45 19.29
C ILE A 508 16.10 -19.36 20.44
N ASP A 509 15.54 -18.79 21.51
CA ASP A 509 15.05 -19.55 22.66
C ASP A 509 13.93 -20.51 22.27
N PHE A 510 13.01 -20.07 21.40
CA PHE A 510 11.98 -20.93 20.83
C PHE A 510 12.61 -22.10 20.06
N LEU A 511 13.47 -21.82 19.07
CA LEU A 511 14.04 -22.86 18.22
C LEU A 511 14.87 -23.87 19.03
N THR A 512 15.65 -23.40 20.00
CA THR A 512 16.47 -24.25 20.88
C THR A 512 15.59 -25.15 21.74
N GLN A 513 14.57 -24.59 22.38
CA GLN A 513 13.67 -25.34 23.24
C GLN A 513 12.94 -26.46 22.48
N PHE A 514 12.42 -26.17 21.30
CA PHE A 514 11.71 -27.19 20.53
C PHE A 514 12.67 -28.19 19.88
N LYS A 515 13.93 -27.81 19.62
CA LYS A 515 14.96 -28.77 19.22
C LYS A 515 15.22 -29.82 20.31
N GLU A 516 15.33 -29.41 21.57
CA GLU A 516 15.45 -30.34 22.71
C GLU A 516 14.22 -31.26 22.81
N LEU A 517 13.01 -30.71 22.65
CA LEU A 517 11.77 -31.52 22.68
C LEU A 517 11.65 -32.50 21.50
N SER A 518 12.36 -32.28 20.40
CA SER A 518 12.36 -33.18 19.25
C SER A 518 13.06 -34.52 19.54
N GLU A 519 13.86 -34.59 20.61
CA GLU A 519 14.54 -35.81 21.08
C GLU A 519 13.65 -36.67 21.99
N SER A 520 12.37 -36.33 22.14
CA SER A 520 11.43 -37.08 22.97
C SER A 520 11.22 -38.53 22.50
N ASP A 521 11.13 -39.45 23.46
CA ASP A 521 10.77 -40.86 23.22
C ASP A 521 9.30 -41.06 22.80
N ASN A 522 8.44 -40.05 23.02
CA ASN A 522 7.04 -40.11 22.61
C ASN A 522 6.91 -39.78 21.12
N LEU A 523 6.42 -40.75 20.33
CA LEU A 523 6.28 -40.64 18.87
C LEU A 523 5.43 -39.44 18.44
N ILE A 524 4.32 -39.16 19.13
CA ILE A 524 3.40 -38.06 18.79
C ILE A 524 4.09 -36.71 19.02
N ILE A 525 4.76 -36.55 20.16
CA ILE A 525 5.54 -35.34 20.48
C ILE A 525 6.63 -35.14 19.44
N ARG A 526 7.43 -36.17 19.18
CA ARG A 526 8.52 -36.12 18.22
C ARG A 526 8.03 -35.69 16.84
N GLN A 527 6.98 -36.33 16.31
CA GLN A 527 6.42 -35.99 15.00
C GLN A 527 5.91 -34.54 14.96
N PHE A 528 5.12 -34.12 15.95
CA PHE A 528 4.58 -32.77 16.01
C PHE A 528 5.68 -31.70 16.09
N VAL A 529 6.68 -31.91 16.95
CA VAL A 529 7.78 -30.96 17.16
C VAL A 529 8.71 -30.89 15.94
N THR A 530 8.99 -32.02 15.29
CA THR A 530 9.74 -32.03 14.03
C THR A 530 9.02 -31.23 12.95
N GLU A 531 7.70 -31.40 12.80
CA GLU A 531 6.91 -30.63 11.83
C GLU A 531 6.86 -29.13 12.19
N LEU A 532 6.71 -28.78 13.47
CA LEU A 532 6.74 -27.42 13.98
C LEU A 532 8.08 -26.71 13.67
N LEU A 533 9.20 -27.39 13.92
CA LEU A 533 10.54 -26.89 13.62
C LEU A 533 10.75 -26.74 12.11
N LEU A 534 10.37 -27.74 11.32
CA LEU A 534 10.46 -27.68 9.86
C LEU A 534 9.67 -26.49 9.29
N LEU A 535 8.45 -26.28 9.79
CA LEU A 535 7.61 -25.14 9.38
C LEU A 535 8.23 -23.80 9.80
N SER A 536 8.79 -23.71 11.01
CA SER A 536 9.51 -22.52 11.49
C SER A 536 10.70 -22.20 10.59
N PHE A 537 11.58 -23.17 10.33
CA PHE A 537 12.74 -22.99 9.47
C PHE A 537 12.35 -22.63 8.04
N THR A 538 11.36 -23.32 7.48
CA THR A 538 10.85 -23.04 6.13
C THR A 538 10.27 -21.63 6.05
N SER A 539 9.54 -21.20 7.08
CA SER A 539 8.93 -19.87 7.14
C SER A 539 9.98 -18.77 7.23
N ILE A 540 10.96 -18.87 8.14
CA ILE A 540 12.03 -17.88 8.27
C ILE A 540 12.86 -17.82 6.98
N ASN A 541 13.28 -18.98 6.44
CA ASN A 541 14.03 -19.05 5.18
C ASN A 541 13.28 -18.42 4.03
N HIS A 542 11.97 -18.65 3.94
CA HIS A 542 11.16 -18.06 2.90
C HIS A 542 11.11 -16.53 3.02
N THR A 543 10.94 -15.97 4.23
CA THR A 543 10.99 -14.52 4.44
C THR A 543 12.36 -13.93 4.08
N LEU A 544 13.46 -14.62 4.41
CA LEU A 544 14.82 -14.21 4.01
C LEU A 544 14.95 -14.14 2.48
N VAL A 545 14.49 -15.17 1.76
CA VAL A 545 14.54 -15.21 0.29
C VAL A 545 13.71 -14.08 -0.32
N LEU A 546 12.51 -13.83 0.19
CA LEU A 546 11.66 -12.73 -0.28
C LEU A 546 12.31 -11.38 -0.05
N ARG A 547 12.86 -11.13 1.15
CA ARG A 547 13.53 -9.86 1.46
C ARG A 547 14.76 -9.63 0.56
N ALA A 548 15.54 -10.69 0.31
CA ALA A 548 16.66 -10.62 -0.63
C ALA A 548 16.20 -10.27 -2.06
N HIS A 549 15.07 -10.83 -2.49
CA HIS A 549 14.47 -10.53 -3.79
C HIS A 549 13.95 -9.09 -3.87
N ASP A 550 13.29 -8.60 -2.83
CA ASP A 550 12.78 -7.22 -2.76
C ASP A 550 13.94 -6.21 -2.80
N LEU A 551 15.01 -6.42 -2.00
CA LEU A 551 16.21 -5.57 -2.05
C LEU A 551 16.87 -5.57 -3.43
N LYS A 552 16.92 -6.74 -4.09
CA LYS A 552 17.43 -6.84 -5.47
C LYS A 552 16.57 -6.05 -6.45
N LYS A 553 15.26 -6.04 -6.26
CA LYS A 553 14.33 -5.28 -7.10
C LYS A 553 14.56 -3.78 -6.94
N ASP A 554 14.69 -3.30 -5.70
CA ASP A 554 14.97 -1.90 -5.38
C ASP A 554 16.32 -1.47 -5.95
N PHE A 555 17.34 -2.34 -5.81
CA PHE A 555 18.66 -2.15 -6.42
C PHE A 555 18.56 -1.98 -7.94
N ASN A 556 17.88 -2.90 -8.62
CA ASN A 556 17.70 -2.83 -10.08
C ASN A 556 16.95 -1.56 -10.51
N CYS A 557 16.00 -1.08 -9.69
CA CYS A 557 15.28 0.17 -9.94
C CYS A 557 16.23 1.37 -9.93
N LEU A 558 17.10 1.47 -8.91
CA LEU A 558 18.08 2.55 -8.80
C LEU A 558 19.18 2.47 -9.87
N GLN A 559 19.49 1.27 -10.37
CA GLN A 559 20.43 1.06 -11.47
C GLN A 559 19.83 1.32 -12.86
N GLU A 560 18.51 1.48 -12.98
CA GLU A 560 17.89 1.65 -14.29
C GLU A 560 18.43 2.93 -14.96
N PRO A 561 18.98 2.82 -16.19
CA PRO A 561 19.52 3.97 -16.91
C PRO A 561 18.48 5.07 -17.11
N ILE A 562 18.93 6.33 -17.07
CA ILE A 562 18.07 7.49 -17.35
C ILE A 562 17.39 7.37 -18.72
N ASP A 563 18.08 6.80 -19.70
CA ASP A 563 17.57 6.63 -21.06
C ASP A 563 16.34 5.72 -21.09
N ASN A 564 16.31 4.66 -20.27
CA ASN A 564 15.14 3.79 -20.17
C ASN A 564 13.94 4.52 -19.57
N HIS A 565 14.18 5.35 -18.54
CA HIS A 565 13.13 6.18 -17.94
C HIS A 565 12.61 7.23 -18.92
N LEU A 566 13.49 7.86 -19.69
CA LEU A 566 13.12 8.81 -20.74
C LEU A 566 12.31 8.14 -21.86
N THR A 567 12.71 6.96 -22.32
CA THR A 567 11.92 6.16 -23.28
C THR A 567 10.54 5.88 -22.73
N HIS A 568 10.43 5.41 -21.49
CA HIS A 568 9.14 5.10 -20.86
C HIS A 568 8.26 6.35 -20.74
N PHE A 569 8.81 7.44 -20.21
CA PHE A 569 8.13 8.72 -20.03
C PHE A 569 7.57 9.27 -21.35
N PHE A 570 8.41 9.39 -22.38
CA PHE A 570 7.98 9.91 -23.68
C PHE A 570 7.08 8.94 -24.43
N SER A 571 7.28 7.62 -24.30
CA SER A 571 6.41 6.62 -24.91
C SER A 571 4.99 6.74 -24.34
N ALA A 572 4.86 6.81 -23.02
CA ALA A 572 3.58 7.00 -22.34
C ALA A 572 2.92 8.32 -22.76
N LEU A 573 3.65 9.43 -22.75
CA LEU A 573 3.14 10.74 -23.17
C LEU A 573 2.66 10.75 -24.63
N LEU A 574 3.42 10.14 -25.55
CA LEU A 574 3.05 10.08 -26.96
C LEU A 574 1.85 9.16 -27.21
N MET A 575 1.73 8.04 -26.47
CA MET A 575 0.54 7.18 -26.53
C MET A 575 -0.71 7.94 -26.11
N GLN A 576 -0.61 8.77 -25.07
CA GLN A 576 -1.73 9.62 -24.61
C GLN A 576 -2.13 10.66 -25.66
N LEU A 577 -1.14 11.33 -26.26
CA LEU A 577 -1.40 12.42 -27.21
C LEU A 577 -1.94 11.92 -28.55
N ASN A 578 -1.50 10.75 -29.01
CA ASN A 578 -1.78 10.26 -30.35
C ASN A 578 -2.79 9.10 -30.40
N HIS A 579 -3.13 8.50 -29.25
CA HIS A 579 -4.03 7.33 -29.15
C HIS A 579 -3.63 6.13 -30.03
N ILE A 580 -2.34 5.98 -30.35
CA ILE A 580 -1.79 4.89 -31.16
C ILE A 580 -0.86 4.03 -30.29
N GLU A 581 -1.21 2.75 -30.12
CA GLU A 581 -0.37 1.77 -29.42
C GLU A 581 0.84 1.37 -30.29
N ASN A 582 2.02 1.25 -29.68
CA ASN A 582 3.28 0.72 -30.27
C ASN A 582 4.03 1.58 -31.32
N SER A 583 3.53 2.74 -31.75
CA SER A 583 4.28 3.66 -32.64
C SER A 583 5.40 4.48 -31.98
N PRO A 584 5.32 4.87 -30.68
CA PRO A 584 6.34 5.74 -30.07
C PRO A 584 7.71 5.10 -29.85
N SER A 585 7.77 3.78 -29.62
CA SER A 585 9.02 3.11 -29.23
C SER A 585 10.09 3.16 -30.33
N VAL A 586 9.71 2.95 -31.58
CA VAL A 586 10.65 2.95 -32.72
C VAL A 586 11.30 4.32 -32.90
N ILE A 587 10.53 5.40 -32.82
CA ILE A 587 11.04 6.77 -32.98
C ILE A 587 11.97 7.13 -31.81
N LEU A 588 11.62 6.73 -30.59
CA LEU A 588 12.46 6.98 -29.41
C LEU A 588 13.77 6.19 -29.48
N ASP A 589 13.71 4.94 -29.94
CA ASP A 589 14.90 4.11 -30.14
C ASP A 589 15.86 4.74 -31.16
N GLU A 590 15.36 5.31 -32.25
CA GLU A 590 16.19 6.04 -33.23
C GLU A 590 16.87 7.27 -32.62
N ILE A 591 16.15 8.05 -31.81
CA ILE A 591 16.68 9.24 -31.15
C ILE A 591 17.79 8.88 -30.14
N ILE A 592 17.53 7.88 -29.29
CA ILE A 592 18.44 7.51 -28.20
C ILE A 592 19.71 6.82 -28.72
N ASN A 593 19.60 6.07 -29.83
CA ASN A 593 20.76 5.43 -30.44
C ASN A 593 21.62 6.35 -31.32
N ALA A 594 21.17 7.59 -31.57
CA ALA A 594 21.93 8.56 -32.34
C ALA A 594 23.20 9.02 -31.60
N GLU A 595 24.30 9.20 -32.34
CA GLU A 595 25.60 9.54 -31.76
C GLU A 595 25.58 10.88 -31.01
N GLU A 596 24.82 11.84 -31.55
CA GLU A 596 24.58 13.15 -30.94
C GLU A 596 23.83 13.09 -29.61
N TYR A 597 23.05 12.04 -29.36
CA TYR A 597 22.38 11.83 -28.07
C TYR A 597 23.33 11.19 -27.04
N LYS A 598 24.12 10.20 -27.47
CA LYS A 598 25.03 9.44 -26.59
C LYS A 598 26.12 10.30 -25.94
N ILE A 599 26.51 11.40 -26.58
CA ILE A 599 27.50 12.34 -26.03
C ILE A 599 26.91 13.32 -24.99
N LEU A 600 25.58 13.36 -24.84
CA LEU A 600 24.92 14.26 -23.89
C LEU A 600 25.09 13.75 -22.46
N PRO A 601 25.33 14.65 -21.49
CA PRO A 601 25.41 14.27 -20.08
C PRO A 601 24.09 13.69 -19.59
N ASN A 602 24.17 12.76 -18.65
CA ASN A 602 22.99 12.15 -18.02
C ASN A 602 22.33 13.08 -16.99
N TYR A 603 23.06 14.09 -16.50
CA TYR A 603 22.54 15.05 -15.54
C TYR A 603 22.99 16.48 -15.89
N PRO A 604 22.10 17.50 -15.77
CA PRO A 604 20.67 17.40 -15.42
C PRO A 604 19.82 16.78 -16.54
N PRO A 605 18.69 16.12 -16.21
CA PRO A 605 17.83 15.45 -17.20
C PRO A 605 17.29 16.39 -18.29
N ALA A 606 17.15 17.67 -17.97
CA ALA A 606 16.69 18.72 -18.88
C ALA A 606 17.45 18.75 -20.23
N ILE A 607 18.74 18.39 -20.24
CA ILE A 607 19.57 18.39 -21.46
C ILE A 607 19.08 17.33 -22.45
N LYS A 608 18.92 16.09 -21.99
CA LYS A 608 18.42 14.97 -22.81
C LYS A 608 16.95 15.15 -23.17
N ILE A 609 16.13 15.66 -22.24
CA ILE A 609 14.72 16.01 -22.50
C ILE A 609 14.60 17.05 -23.62
N THR A 610 15.42 18.10 -23.59
CA THR A 610 15.45 19.14 -24.64
C THR A 610 15.79 18.55 -26.00
N HIS A 611 16.75 17.62 -26.06
CA HIS A 611 17.12 16.95 -27.30
C HIS A 611 15.95 16.12 -27.86
N ILE A 612 15.35 15.26 -27.03
CA ILE A 612 14.21 14.42 -27.41
C ILE A 612 13.03 15.30 -27.86
N TYR A 613 12.71 16.35 -27.11
CA TYR A 613 11.65 17.31 -27.44
C TYR A 613 11.84 17.90 -28.85
N LYS A 614 13.05 18.38 -29.18
CA LYS A 614 13.35 18.94 -30.50
C LYS A 614 13.15 17.92 -31.62
N LYS A 615 13.55 16.66 -31.41
CA LYS A 615 13.39 15.59 -32.41
C LYS A 615 11.94 15.14 -32.58
N LEU A 616 11.11 15.35 -31.57
CA LEU A 616 9.69 15.00 -31.58
C LEU A 616 8.74 16.18 -31.86
N THR A 617 9.29 17.37 -32.20
CA THR A 617 8.52 18.56 -32.57
C THR A 617 7.48 18.23 -33.66
N GLY A 618 6.24 18.71 -33.50
CA GLY A 618 5.14 18.43 -34.43
C GLY A 618 4.41 17.09 -34.20
N LYS A 619 4.74 16.33 -33.14
CA LYS A 619 4.03 15.12 -32.70
C LYS A 619 3.05 15.37 -31.54
N GLY A 620 2.59 16.61 -31.38
CA GLY A 620 1.65 17.03 -30.34
C GLY A 620 2.28 17.47 -29.02
N LEU A 621 3.61 17.39 -28.89
CA LEU A 621 4.36 17.86 -27.72
C LEU A 621 4.42 19.39 -27.60
N ASP A 622 4.14 20.12 -28.68
CA ASP A 622 4.29 21.58 -28.78
C ASP A 622 3.41 22.37 -27.79
N LYS A 623 2.49 21.68 -27.09
CA LYS A 623 1.63 22.22 -26.04
C LYS A 623 2.31 22.34 -24.67
N TYR A 624 3.49 21.74 -24.50
CA TYR A 624 4.20 21.70 -23.23
C TYR A 624 5.56 22.38 -23.32
N SER A 625 5.92 23.12 -22.28
CA SER A 625 7.27 23.66 -22.14
C SER A 625 8.26 22.58 -21.69
N ILE A 626 9.54 22.77 -22.00
CA ILE A 626 10.61 21.86 -21.56
C ILE A 626 10.67 21.79 -20.03
N GLU A 627 10.42 22.91 -19.34
CA GLU A 627 10.37 22.98 -17.89
C GLU A 627 9.23 22.12 -17.32
N GLN A 628 8.04 22.14 -17.95
CA GLN A 628 6.92 21.29 -17.54
C GLN A 628 7.23 19.81 -17.72
N LEU A 629 7.84 19.43 -18.86
CA LEU A 629 8.23 18.05 -19.13
C LEU A 629 9.33 17.58 -18.18
N THR A 630 10.33 18.43 -17.91
CA THR A 630 11.42 18.13 -16.96
C THR A 630 10.87 17.93 -15.57
N LYS A 631 10.01 18.84 -15.10
CA LYS A 631 9.38 18.72 -13.79
C LYS A 631 8.56 17.43 -13.66
N SER A 632 7.73 17.12 -14.65
CA SER A 632 6.91 15.89 -14.64
C SER A 632 7.74 14.61 -14.71
N TYR A 633 8.86 14.64 -15.43
CA TYR A 633 9.82 13.55 -15.44
C TYR A 633 10.47 13.37 -14.06
N GLU A 634 10.93 14.46 -13.44
CA GLU A 634 11.56 14.42 -12.11
C GLU A 634 10.59 13.95 -11.02
N GLU A 635 9.34 14.40 -11.05
CA GLU A 635 8.27 13.95 -10.15
C GLU A 635 8.04 12.42 -10.21
N GLN A 636 8.34 11.78 -11.35
CA GLN A 636 8.11 10.35 -11.58
C GLN A 636 9.35 9.47 -11.42
N TYR A 637 10.53 9.96 -11.79
CA TYR A 637 11.73 9.14 -11.97
C TYR A 637 12.97 9.66 -11.23
N ALA A 638 12.94 10.87 -10.64
CA ALA A 638 14.10 11.37 -9.93
C ALA A 638 14.36 10.54 -8.67
N ASN A 639 15.54 9.95 -8.58
CA ASN A 639 16.06 9.38 -7.35
C ASN A 639 17.11 10.32 -6.76
N THR A 640 17.10 10.43 -5.45
CA THR A 640 18.05 11.23 -4.67
C THR A 640 19.22 10.38 -4.20
N ILE A 641 20.34 11.00 -3.80
CA ILE A 641 21.47 10.25 -3.24
C ILE A 641 21.10 9.60 -1.90
N GLU A 642 20.13 10.19 -1.20
CA GLU A 642 19.53 9.68 0.02
C GLU A 642 18.77 8.35 -0.21
N ASP A 643 18.11 8.18 -1.36
CA ASP A 643 17.46 6.91 -1.72
C ASP A 643 18.48 5.77 -1.85
N PHE A 644 19.64 6.06 -2.46
CA PHE A 644 20.74 5.11 -2.56
C PHE A 644 21.33 4.80 -1.17
N ALA A 645 21.53 5.81 -0.33
CA ALA A 645 22.06 5.64 1.02
C ALA A 645 21.13 4.78 1.89
N LYS A 646 19.81 5.01 1.79
CA LYS A 646 18.79 4.24 2.49
C LYS A 646 18.83 2.76 2.07
N LEU A 647 18.86 2.47 0.76
CA LEU A 647 18.92 1.09 0.29
C LEU A 647 20.24 0.41 0.69
N TYR A 648 21.37 1.12 0.60
CA TYR A 648 22.67 0.61 1.07
C TYR A 648 22.60 0.20 2.55
N GLN A 649 22.02 1.04 3.41
CA GLN A 649 21.86 0.74 4.83
C GLN A 649 20.95 -0.48 5.08
N GLN A 650 19.86 -0.61 4.31
CA GLN A 650 18.97 -1.77 4.39
C GLN A 650 19.70 -3.06 4.00
N ILE A 651 20.49 -3.04 2.93
CA ILE A 651 21.31 -4.18 2.50
C ILE A 651 22.33 -4.56 3.57
N GLN A 652 23.04 -3.58 4.15
CA GLN A 652 24.01 -3.82 5.23
C GLN A 652 23.34 -4.46 6.45
N THR A 653 22.22 -3.92 6.89
CA THR A 653 21.45 -4.47 8.02
C THR A 653 21.05 -5.92 7.76
N PHE A 654 20.58 -6.20 6.55
CA PHE A 654 20.13 -7.53 6.17
C PHE A 654 21.28 -8.56 6.08
N ILE A 655 22.48 -8.14 5.67
CA ILE A 655 23.70 -8.97 5.72
C ILE A 655 23.99 -9.41 7.16
N TYR A 656 23.92 -8.49 8.13
CA TYR A 656 24.12 -8.84 9.55
C TYR A 656 23.05 -9.82 10.06
N ASP A 657 21.79 -9.62 9.68
CA ASP A 657 20.69 -10.52 10.08
C ASP A 657 20.89 -11.94 9.51
N LEU A 658 21.34 -12.06 8.26
CA LEU A 658 21.69 -13.33 7.63
C LEU A 658 22.83 -14.03 8.39
N ALA A 659 23.89 -13.30 8.74
CA ALA A 659 25.01 -13.84 9.49
C ALA A 659 24.60 -14.36 10.88
N ALA A 660 23.74 -13.63 11.59
CA ALA A 660 23.24 -14.05 12.90
C ALA A 660 22.41 -15.35 12.80
N LEU A 661 21.45 -15.40 11.86
CA LEU A 661 20.54 -16.53 11.69
C LEU A 661 21.21 -17.79 11.14
N ARG A 662 22.34 -17.67 10.42
CA ARG A 662 23.11 -18.80 9.86
C ARG A 662 23.50 -19.84 10.91
N SER A 663 23.75 -19.40 12.14
CA SER A 663 24.17 -20.28 13.24
C SER A 663 23.04 -21.20 13.74
N VAL A 664 21.78 -20.85 13.48
CA VAL A 664 20.61 -21.55 14.03
C VAL A 664 19.71 -22.15 12.96
N ILE A 665 19.73 -21.59 11.74
CA ILE A 665 18.94 -22.06 10.60
C ILE A 665 19.86 -22.78 9.61
N PRO A 666 19.73 -24.11 9.46
CA PRO A 666 20.50 -24.84 8.46
C PRO A 666 20.01 -24.46 7.05
N SER A 667 20.78 -23.65 6.32
CA SER A 667 20.42 -23.22 4.96
C SER A 667 21.63 -22.76 4.14
N GLU A 668 22.03 -23.54 3.13
CA GLU A 668 23.06 -23.17 2.15
C GLU A 668 22.68 -21.93 1.32
N LYS A 669 21.37 -21.62 1.22
CA LYS A 669 20.89 -20.44 0.48
C LYS A 669 21.34 -19.13 1.11
N ILE A 670 21.54 -19.09 2.43
CA ILE A 670 21.91 -17.88 3.17
C ILE A 670 23.26 -17.31 2.67
N GLU A 671 24.27 -18.16 2.49
CA GLU A 671 25.61 -17.75 2.04
C GLU A 671 25.59 -17.16 0.62
N VAL A 672 24.82 -17.77 -0.29
CA VAL A 672 24.65 -17.28 -1.66
C VAL A 672 23.96 -15.91 -1.67
N HIS A 673 23.02 -15.67 -0.75
CA HIS A 673 22.37 -14.36 -0.63
C HIS A 673 23.33 -13.28 -0.12
N GLU A 674 24.14 -13.56 0.89
CA GLU A 674 25.10 -12.62 1.46
C GLU A 674 26.10 -12.07 0.41
N LEU A 675 26.73 -12.96 -0.36
CA LEU A 675 27.65 -12.56 -1.43
C LEU A 675 26.99 -11.71 -2.51
N ASN A 676 25.75 -12.02 -2.86
CA ASN A 676 24.99 -11.22 -3.83
C ASN A 676 24.63 -9.84 -3.28
N LEU A 677 24.27 -9.74 -2.01
CA LEU A 677 23.96 -8.47 -1.34
C LEU A 677 25.21 -7.58 -1.22
N LEU A 678 26.37 -8.14 -0.89
CA LEU A 678 27.63 -7.39 -0.88
C LEU A 678 27.96 -6.80 -2.27
N LYS A 679 27.75 -7.58 -3.34
CA LYS A 679 27.90 -7.09 -4.72
C LYS A 679 26.92 -5.94 -5.02
N GLN A 680 25.67 -6.04 -4.56
CA GLN A 680 24.67 -4.99 -4.74
C GLN A 680 25.05 -3.71 -3.97
N ALA A 681 25.51 -3.83 -2.72
CA ALA A 681 25.96 -2.69 -1.92
C ALA A 681 27.09 -1.91 -2.62
N ASN A 682 28.09 -2.62 -3.15
CA ASN A 682 29.17 -2.02 -3.94
C ASN A 682 28.67 -1.44 -5.26
N GLY A 683 27.73 -2.12 -5.92
CA GLY A 683 27.07 -1.62 -7.13
C GLY A 683 26.33 -0.29 -6.92
N LEU A 684 25.68 -0.11 -5.76
CA LEU A 684 25.03 1.17 -5.42
C LEU A 684 26.01 2.32 -5.31
N ILE A 685 27.18 2.08 -4.70
CA ILE A 685 28.24 3.09 -4.58
C ILE A 685 28.69 3.53 -5.98
N ALA A 686 28.98 2.57 -6.86
CA ALA A 686 29.40 2.85 -8.24
C ALA A 686 28.32 3.58 -9.06
N THR A 687 27.07 3.14 -8.98
CA THR A 687 25.95 3.77 -9.69
C THR A 687 25.68 5.19 -9.18
N ALA A 688 25.75 5.42 -7.86
CA ALA A 688 25.60 6.77 -7.29
C ALA A 688 26.75 7.69 -7.71
N ALA A 689 27.99 7.18 -7.69
CA ALA A 689 29.17 7.91 -8.17
C ALA A 689 29.00 8.34 -9.64
N GLU A 690 28.56 7.43 -10.51
CA GLU A 690 28.28 7.74 -11.91
C GLU A 690 27.16 8.78 -12.06
N ARG A 691 26.02 8.58 -11.38
CA ARG A 691 24.81 9.40 -11.57
C ARG A 691 24.96 10.82 -11.02
N PHE A 692 25.64 11.01 -9.89
CA PHE A 692 25.69 12.29 -9.19
C PHE A 692 27.02 13.05 -9.33
N TYR A 693 28.11 12.39 -9.74
CA TYR A 693 29.44 13.01 -9.74
C TYR A 693 30.13 13.03 -11.13
N LYS A 694 29.96 12.00 -11.97
CA LYS A 694 30.71 11.84 -13.24
C LYS A 694 30.63 13.06 -14.18
N ASP A 695 29.43 13.58 -14.39
CA ASP A 695 29.17 14.66 -15.38
C ASP A 695 29.07 16.06 -14.74
N ARG A 696 29.50 16.25 -13.47
CA ARG A 696 29.27 17.50 -12.71
C ARG A 696 30.56 18.19 -12.20
N PRO A 697 31.31 18.88 -13.08
CA PRO A 697 32.52 19.59 -12.65
C PRO A 697 32.27 20.83 -11.75
N GLN A 698 31.04 21.37 -11.69
CA GLN A 698 30.74 22.65 -11.00
C GLN A 698 29.60 22.60 -9.95
N GLU A 699 28.81 21.53 -9.88
CA GLU A 699 27.66 21.39 -8.95
C GLU A 699 27.69 20.03 -8.23
N LEU A 700 28.77 19.81 -7.46
CA LEU A 700 28.92 18.61 -6.64
C LEU A 700 28.06 18.70 -5.37
N PRO A 701 27.52 17.57 -4.87
CA PRO A 701 26.84 17.52 -3.56
C PRO A 701 27.71 18.09 -2.42
N PRO A 702 27.13 18.46 -1.26
CA PRO A 702 27.90 18.88 -0.09
C PRO A 702 29.01 17.89 0.30
N ILE A 703 30.08 18.37 0.93
CA ILE A 703 31.17 17.49 1.40
C ILE A 703 30.60 16.51 2.42
N ALA A 704 30.76 15.22 2.15
CA ALA A 704 30.13 14.18 2.93
C ALA A 704 30.81 13.95 4.30
N GLU A 705 30.02 13.65 5.31
CA GLU A 705 30.51 13.23 6.62
C GLU A 705 31.35 11.93 6.53
N ARG A 706 32.27 11.75 7.47
CA ARG A 706 33.18 10.60 7.48
C ARG A 706 32.43 9.30 7.79
N GLY A 707 32.63 8.27 6.97
CA GLY A 707 31.97 6.97 7.07
C GLY A 707 30.57 6.92 6.45
N SER A 708 30.10 8.00 5.82
CA SER A 708 28.79 8.03 5.16
C SER A 708 28.81 7.35 3.78
N PHE A 709 27.64 6.91 3.31
CA PHE A 709 27.46 6.41 1.94
C PHE A 709 27.89 7.45 0.89
N ILE A 710 27.56 8.72 1.12
CA ILE A 710 27.90 9.82 0.22
C ILE A 710 29.42 9.95 0.07
N GLN A 711 30.19 9.75 1.16
CA GLN A 711 31.65 9.71 1.07
C GLN A 711 32.12 8.56 0.18
N LEU A 712 31.54 7.36 0.31
CA LEU A 712 31.94 6.19 -0.47
C LEU A 712 31.71 6.44 -1.97
N ALA A 713 30.57 7.04 -2.33
CA ALA A 713 30.25 7.42 -3.71
C ALA A 713 31.20 8.50 -4.25
N GLU A 714 31.48 9.54 -3.45
CA GLU A 714 32.44 10.59 -3.82
C GLU A 714 33.85 10.02 -4.04
N GLN A 715 34.31 9.15 -3.13
CA GLN A 715 35.62 8.49 -3.25
C GLN A 715 35.72 7.63 -4.50
N HIS A 716 34.68 6.83 -4.79
CA HIS A 716 34.62 6.03 -6.01
C HIS A 716 34.67 6.91 -7.26
N ALA A 717 34.01 8.07 -7.24
CA ALA A 717 34.06 9.02 -8.35
C ALA A 717 35.44 9.68 -8.53
N ILE A 718 36.15 9.95 -7.45
CA ILE A 718 37.54 10.44 -7.49
C ILE A 718 38.44 9.38 -8.15
N GLU A 719 38.31 8.13 -7.74
CA GLU A 719 39.16 7.02 -8.21
C GLU A 719 38.88 6.62 -9.66
N HIS A 720 37.62 6.68 -10.12
CA HIS A 720 37.20 6.10 -11.40
C HIS A 720 36.71 7.12 -12.44
N PHE A 721 36.29 8.32 -12.04
CA PHE A 721 35.76 9.34 -12.95
C PHE A 721 36.56 10.64 -12.97
N GLY A 722 37.69 10.71 -12.25
CA GLY A 722 38.58 11.88 -12.25
C GLY A 722 37.99 13.11 -11.54
N VAL A 723 37.04 12.90 -10.62
CA VAL A 723 36.46 13.96 -9.81
C VAL A 723 37.52 14.53 -8.85
N ILE A 724 37.52 15.85 -8.64
CA ILE A 724 38.51 16.52 -7.79
C ILE A 724 38.30 16.13 -6.33
N ASP A 725 39.37 15.69 -5.67
CA ASP A 725 39.38 15.46 -4.22
C ASP A 725 39.30 16.79 -3.46
N ARG A 726 38.08 17.13 -3.03
CA ARG A 726 37.79 18.37 -2.29
C ARG A 726 38.32 18.36 -0.85
N ARG A 727 38.67 17.20 -0.29
CA ARG A 727 39.14 17.06 1.11
C ARG A 727 40.63 17.40 1.25
N LYS A 728 41.42 17.10 0.22
CA LYS A 728 42.82 17.58 0.13
C LYS A 728 42.93 19.10 0.02
N ARG A 729 41.86 19.78 -0.41
CA ARG A 729 41.80 21.25 -0.47
C ARG A 729 41.56 21.88 0.91
N SER A 730 40.74 21.26 1.77
CA SER A 730 40.44 21.78 3.11
C SER A 730 41.60 21.62 4.10
N GLU A 731 42.48 20.61 3.93
CA GLU A 731 43.68 20.46 4.76
C GLU A 731 44.75 21.54 4.50
N ASN A 732 44.75 22.15 3.32
CA ASN A 732 45.68 23.24 2.98
C ASN A 732 45.14 24.65 3.25
N THR A 733 43.91 24.81 3.76
CA THR A 733 43.28 26.13 3.96
C THR A 733 42.65 26.38 5.33
N ASN A 734 42.67 25.42 6.27
CA ASN A 734 42.14 25.60 7.61
C ASN A 734 43.17 25.30 8.71
N ALA A 735 44.21 26.14 8.80
CA ALA A 735 44.62 26.66 10.11
C ALA A 735 43.80 27.94 10.31
N GLU A 736 43.05 28.04 11.39
CA GLU A 736 42.19 29.19 11.77
C GLU A 736 40.77 29.23 11.16
N ALA A 737 39.87 28.37 11.67
CA ALA A 737 38.53 28.76 12.15
C ALA A 737 37.66 27.51 12.37
N SER A 738 37.80 26.88 13.55
CA SER A 738 36.89 25.83 14.00
C SER A 738 36.23 26.23 15.31
N SER A 739 35.07 26.88 15.25
CA SER A 739 34.07 26.78 16.30
C SER A 739 32.71 27.24 15.78
N VAL A 740 31.69 26.47 16.15
CA VAL A 740 30.25 26.76 16.00
C VAL A 740 29.64 26.30 14.67
N PHE A 741 29.27 25.02 14.61
CA PHE A 741 27.93 24.53 14.21
C PHE A 741 27.95 22.99 14.28
N SER A 742 27.65 22.43 15.46
CA SER A 742 27.36 21.01 15.64
C SER A 742 25.89 20.86 16.02
N GLY A 743 25.06 20.63 15.02
CA GLY A 743 23.63 20.39 15.19
C GLY A 743 23.26 19.11 14.44
N THR A 744 23.10 18.02 15.20
CA THR A 744 22.35 16.80 14.87
C THR A 744 22.64 16.11 13.54
N PHE A 745 23.63 15.21 13.49
CA PHE A 745 23.60 13.93 12.76
C PHE A 745 24.80 13.05 13.20
N SER A 746 24.74 12.55 14.44
CA SER A 746 25.63 11.48 14.89
C SER A 746 24.93 10.13 14.65
N PHE A 747 25.19 9.48 13.51
CA PHE A 747 24.75 8.10 13.29
C PHE A 747 25.76 7.12 13.90
N PHE A 748 25.27 6.37 14.89
CA PHE A 748 26.00 5.44 15.74
C PHE A 748 26.33 4.13 15.02
N TRP A 749 27.60 3.85 14.78
CA TRP A 749 28.14 2.49 14.75
C TRP A 749 29.59 2.50 15.21
N ASN A 750 29.83 2.40 16.53
CA ASN A 750 31.14 1.95 17.02
C ASN A 750 31.21 1.35 18.45
N PRO A 751 30.19 1.43 19.33
CA PRO A 751 30.28 0.68 20.61
C PRO A 751 29.57 -0.69 20.63
N ILE A 752 28.48 -0.89 19.86
CA ILE A 752 27.55 -2.02 20.10
C ILE A 752 27.84 -3.26 19.22
N SER A 753 28.47 -3.10 18.06
CA SER A 753 28.87 -4.24 17.20
C SER A 753 29.78 -5.25 17.93
N ARG A 754 30.64 -4.77 18.84
CA ARG A 754 31.52 -5.62 19.66
C ARG A 754 30.80 -6.38 20.77
N LEU A 755 29.65 -5.89 21.24
CA LEU A 755 28.94 -6.43 22.40
C LEU A 755 27.97 -7.55 21.99
N VAL A 756 27.44 -7.51 20.77
CA VAL A 756 26.49 -8.51 20.24
C VAL A 756 27.15 -9.52 19.30
N TYR A 757 28.17 -9.14 18.50
CA TYR A 757 28.60 -9.95 17.35
C TYR A 757 30.06 -10.40 17.35
N GLY A 758 30.84 -10.09 18.40
CA GLY A 758 32.27 -10.38 18.41
C GLY A 758 33.07 -9.56 17.38
N ALA A 759 34.39 -9.74 17.33
CA ALA A 759 35.24 -9.02 16.39
C ALA A 759 35.06 -9.56 14.95
N PRO A 760 35.03 -8.70 13.92
CA PRO A 760 34.97 -9.15 12.54
C PRO A 760 36.21 -9.99 12.18
N VAL A 761 35.99 -11.05 11.40
CA VAL A 761 37.07 -11.84 10.80
C VAL A 761 37.75 -11.00 9.72
N THR A 762 38.96 -10.52 10.00
CA THR A 762 39.84 -9.97 8.98
C THR A 762 40.32 -11.09 8.06
N VAL A 763 39.82 -11.11 6.83
CA VAL A 763 40.47 -11.87 5.75
C VAL A 763 41.71 -11.08 5.34
N SER A 764 42.89 -11.70 5.53
CA SER A 764 44.17 -11.16 5.09
C SER A 764 44.18 -11.00 3.56
N ASN A 765 44.32 -9.77 3.10
CA ASN A 765 44.77 -9.46 1.74
C ASN A 765 46.28 -9.76 1.67
N ASN A 766 46.66 -10.98 1.30
CA ASN A 766 48.01 -11.27 0.84
C ASN A 766 47.94 -11.66 -0.64
N GLY A 767 48.24 -10.67 -1.47
CA GLY A 767 48.42 -10.79 -2.92
C GLY A 767 49.32 -9.67 -3.42
N GLU A 768 50.46 -9.47 -2.77
CA GLU A 768 51.54 -8.65 -3.34
C GLU A 768 52.23 -9.45 -4.45
N VAL A 769 51.95 -9.06 -5.69
CA VAL A 769 52.75 -9.44 -6.85
C VAL A 769 53.99 -8.54 -6.85
N THR A 770 55.12 -9.05 -6.36
CA THR A 770 56.43 -8.41 -6.55
C THR A 770 56.97 -8.76 -7.93
N ASN A 771 57.05 -7.77 -8.82
CA ASN A 771 57.91 -7.82 -10.00
C ASN A 771 59.37 -7.72 -9.58
N LYS A 772 60.18 -8.73 -9.85
CA LYS A 772 61.65 -8.63 -9.90
C LYS A 772 62.12 -9.13 -11.26
N GLU A 773 62.85 -8.25 -11.94
CA GLU A 773 63.56 -8.52 -13.17
C GLU A 773 64.68 -9.55 -12.96
N ASP A 774 64.75 -10.48 -13.91
CA ASP A 774 65.76 -11.52 -14.04
C ASP A 774 67.14 -10.94 -14.37
N THR A 775 68.16 -11.35 -13.62
CA THR A 775 69.56 -11.34 -14.05
C THR A 775 70.04 -12.78 -14.25
N SER A 776 70.25 -13.13 -15.53
CA SER A 776 71.24 -14.05 -16.09
C SER A 776 71.81 -15.22 -15.26
N SER A 777 71.42 -16.43 -15.69
CA SER A 777 72.30 -17.56 -16.06
C SER A 777 72.99 -18.44 -14.98
N PRO A 778 73.27 -19.73 -15.30
CA PRO A 778 73.06 -20.86 -14.38
C PRO A 778 74.32 -21.68 -14.05
N THR A 779 74.31 -22.45 -12.94
CA THR A 779 75.08 -23.71 -12.84
C THR A 779 74.66 -24.63 -11.68
N THR A 780 74.22 -25.83 -12.06
CA THR A 780 74.57 -27.18 -11.54
C THR A 780 74.41 -27.59 -10.06
N SER A 781 73.79 -28.78 -9.94
CA SER A 781 74.24 -30.00 -9.24
C SER A 781 73.76 -30.31 -7.79
N THR A 782 72.84 -31.28 -7.74
CA THR A 782 72.85 -32.57 -6.98
C THR A 782 72.79 -32.64 -5.44
N VAL A 783 71.85 -33.51 -5.00
CA VAL A 783 71.92 -34.51 -3.89
C VAL A 783 71.78 -33.89 -2.49
N THR A 784 70.84 -34.31 -1.61
CA THR A 784 70.22 -35.61 -1.31
C THR A 784 68.80 -35.40 -0.82
#